data_AF-A0A7W8Z7E4-F1
#
_entry.id   AF-A0A7W8Z7E4-F1
#
_cell.length_a   1.000
_cell.length_b   1.000
_cell.length_c   1.000
_cell.angle_alpha   90.00
_cell.angle_beta   90.00
_cell.angle_gamma   90.00
#
_symmetry.space_group_name_H-M   'P 1'
#
loop_
_entity.id
_entity.type
_entity.pdbx_description
1 polymer ?
#
loop_
_entity_poly.entity_id
_entity_poly.type
_entity_poly.pdbx_seq_one_letter_code
_entity_poly.pdbx_strand_id
1 'polypeptide(L)'
;MTLTHAWRLPRLLTVPLVLALGLAVQPATPASAAARPSPAAVAGKDAGHVRKAPLAVKDRPPVGAAKDALRRDPDEPATAPEHPRPSSARKSAAAAAAACSASDFTSRSGSALVQQIKSSTTDCVNTLFSLSGTDAYYAFRETQMTTVAYALRDGAVNHPGDNSTGLAQLVLYLRAGYYVQWYDPATVGTYGQGLKTAIQSGLDTFFAASRAFTVSDANGEVLAEAITLIDSAQENDRYLNVVIRMLNGYNSSYNAYWWMLNAVNNVYTVLFRGHYVPAFVTKVQSDPTVLNTLRSFAVNHLDLLGTDNAYLTSNAGRELGRFLQHTAMQATVRPMAKDLLGRSAITGPYAALWVGVAEMADAFDKANCAYYDVCDLQNRLAAAVLKTTYTCSSSIKFRAQDMTATQLADSCKSLTSQDAYFHGLVNDGGRAVAGDGNTTIEVCIFDSSTDYQTYAGAMFGIDTNNGGMYLEGDPAATGNQPRFIAYEAEWVRPTFEIWNLNHEYTHYLDGRFDMYGDFNAGITTPTIWWIEGFAEYVSYSYRKVTYDAAITEAAKRTYALSALWDTTYSHDTTRIYRWGYLAVRYMFERHPSELSTVLGYYRTGNWSAARSYLTSTIGSRYDSDWWTWLAACAAGACAGGGTGNQAPVARFTYTTNGLAAAFTDASTDSDGTIAARRWNFGDGGTSTAANPTRTYAAAGTYTVQLTVTDNGGASATTSQQVTVTSGGSQFPECTAARTDELGRNCQRSGLSATTGNYKYFYLNVPAGTQRLVITSSGGTGNADLYYSRSSWATTTAYSQRSAGTGNAETLTIANPPAGYNYISLYATQGFSGATIRVEY
;
A
#
# COMPACT_ATOMS: atom_id res chain seq x y z
N MET A 1 -19.01 64.13 14.24
CA MET A 1 -19.62 64.91 13.15
C MET A 1 -20.71 64.06 12.50
N THR A 2 -21.95 64.57 12.56
CA THR A 2 -23.20 64.21 11.82
C THR A 2 -23.69 62.74 11.86
N LEU A 3 -24.71 62.37 12.66
CA LEU A 3 -26.19 62.59 12.55
C LEU A 3 -26.80 61.81 11.36
N THR A 4 -27.85 60.98 11.46
CA THR A 4 -29.22 61.28 11.95
C THR A 4 -30.11 60.03 12.19
N HIS A 5 -31.14 60.21 13.03
CA HIS A 5 -32.30 59.36 13.32
C HIS A 5 -33.41 59.34 12.24
N ALA A 6 -34.26 58.30 12.21
CA ALA A 6 -35.73 58.34 11.96
C ALA A 6 -36.37 56.96 12.30
N TRP A 7 -37.20 56.76 13.35
CA TRP A 7 -38.63 57.10 13.56
C TRP A 7 -39.67 56.11 12.98
N ARG A 8 -40.39 55.35 13.84
CA ARG A 8 -41.88 55.40 14.08
C ARG A 8 -42.52 54.09 14.65
N LEU A 9 -43.20 54.26 15.79
CA LEU A 9 -44.34 53.50 16.39
C LEU A 9 -45.66 53.71 15.57
N PRO A 10 -46.91 53.29 15.96
CA PRO A 10 -47.44 52.62 17.18
C PRO A 10 -48.57 51.55 16.94
N ARG A 11 -49.07 50.89 18.01
CA ARG A 11 -50.48 51.01 18.50
C ARG A 11 -50.83 50.04 19.65
N LEU A 12 -51.56 50.61 20.63
CA LEU A 12 -52.18 50.01 21.83
C LEU A 12 -53.48 49.26 21.50
N LEU A 13 -53.88 48.30 22.36
CA LEU A 13 -55.25 48.14 22.93
C LEU A 13 -55.33 47.01 24.02
N THR A 14 -55.57 47.45 25.28
CA THR A 14 -56.50 46.95 26.35
C THR A 14 -56.61 45.46 26.80
N VAL A 15 -56.10 45.16 28.03
CA VAL A 15 -56.73 44.67 29.33
C VAL A 15 -57.91 43.65 29.31
N PRO A 16 -58.19 42.78 30.34
CA PRO A 16 -57.45 42.25 31.54
C PRO A 16 -57.33 40.68 31.52
N LEU A 17 -56.63 39.98 32.41
CA LEU A 17 -57.15 39.43 33.69
C LEU A 17 -56.16 38.36 34.26
N VAL A 18 -56.17 38.22 35.59
CA VAL A 18 -55.71 37.11 36.46
C VAL A 18 -54.21 37.02 36.84
N LEU A 19 -53.98 37.36 38.12
CA LEU A 19 -52.85 36.95 38.94
C LEU A 19 -52.73 35.41 39.02
N ALA A 20 -51.56 34.87 38.75
CA ALA A 20 -51.05 33.67 39.41
C ALA A 20 -49.54 33.78 39.58
N LEU A 21 -49.07 33.69 40.83
CA LEU A 21 -47.65 33.63 41.19
C LEU A 21 -47.00 32.40 40.55
N GLY A 22 -45.91 32.62 39.82
CA GLY A 22 -44.97 31.57 39.40
C GLY A 22 -43.56 32.14 39.37
N LEU A 23 -42.70 31.65 40.26
CA LEU A 23 -41.27 31.95 40.28
C LEU A 23 -40.64 31.53 38.94
N ALA A 24 -40.26 32.50 38.11
CA ALA A 24 -39.50 32.26 36.90
C ALA A 24 -38.02 32.06 37.24
N VAL A 25 -37.60 30.80 37.26
CA VAL A 25 -36.19 30.42 37.14
C VAL A 25 -35.73 30.79 35.74
N GLN A 26 -34.72 31.66 35.63
CA GLN A 26 -34.06 31.94 34.35
C GLN A 26 -33.44 30.63 33.83
N PRO A 27 -33.65 30.25 32.56
CA PRO A 27 -32.94 29.12 31.98
C PRO A 27 -31.47 29.49 31.90
N ALA A 28 -30.63 28.74 32.62
CA ALA A 28 -29.19 28.79 32.45
C ALA A 28 -28.87 28.52 30.97
N THR A 29 -28.11 29.42 30.38
CA THR A 29 -27.50 29.22 29.08
C THR A 29 -26.67 27.92 29.12
N PRO A 30 -26.83 26.99 28.18
CA PRO A 30 -26.02 25.79 28.18
C PRO A 30 -24.57 26.21 27.95
N ALA A 31 -23.71 25.91 28.92
CA ALA A 31 -22.28 25.99 28.74
C ALA A 31 -21.92 25.19 27.47
N SER A 32 -21.21 25.83 26.56
CA SER A 32 -20.64 25.21 25.36
C SER A 32 -19.93 23.92 25.78
N ALA A 33 -20.54 22.77 25.47
CA ALA A 33 -19.89 21.48 25.61
C ALA A 33 -18.78 21.44 24.56
N ALA A 34 -17.53 21.51 25.00
CA ALA A 34 -16.39 21.24 24.13
C ALA A 34 -16.62 19.88 23.43
N ALA A 35 -16.48 19.86 22.11
CA ALA A 35 -16.67 18.66 21.30
C ALA A 35 -15.79 17.52 21.86
N ARG A 36 -16.46 16.43 22.27
CA ARG A 36 -15.83 15.28 22.91
C ARG A 36 -15.21 14.38 21.85
N PRO A 37 -14.03 13.77 22.07
CA PRO A 37 -13.52 12.80 21.13
C PRO A 37 -14.29 11.48 21.25
N SER A 38 -14.41 10.76 20.16
CA SER A 38 -15.02 9.42 20.04
C SER A 38 -14.43 8.37 21.01
N PRO A 39 -15.22 7.54 21.74
CA PRO A 39 -14.71 6.40 22.50
C PRO A 39 -14.12 5.36 21.55
N ALA A 40 -13.02 4.73 21.95
CA ALA A 40 -12.34 3.72 21.15
C ALA A 40 -13.07 2.37 21.24
N ALA A 41 -13.86 2.07 20.22
CA ALA A 41 -13.86 0.77 19.57
C ALA A 41 -13.79 1.04 18.07
N VAL A 42 -12.92 0.30 17.37
CA VAL A 42 -12.73 0.27 15.92
C VAL A 42 -13.43 1.44 15.20
N ALA A 43 -12.87 2.65 15.33
CA ALA A 43 -13.07 3.61 14.25
C ALA A 43 -12.72 2.84 12.97
N GLY A 44 -13.59 2.85 11.96
CA GLY A 44 -13.34 2.16 10.69
C GLY A 44 -11.86 2.34 10.35
N LYS A 45 -11.16 1.22 10.22
CA LYS A 45 -9.69 1.10 10.38
C LYS A 45 -8.89 2.02 9.44
N ASP A 46 -9.55 2.69 8.51
CA ASP A 46 -8.97 3.29 7.30
C ASP A 46 -9.32 4.76 7.05
N ALA A 47 -10.01 5.47 7.95
CA ALA A 47 -10.09 6.95 7.86
C ALA A 47 -8.74 7.64 8.23
N GLY A 48 -7.63 6.90 8.15
CA GLY A 48 -6.36 7.17 8.80
C GLY A 48 -5.29 7.75 7.88
N HIS A 49 -5.28 7.41 6.59
CA HIS A 49 -4.18 7.71 5.67
C HIS A 49 -4.46 8.84 4.66
N VAL A 50 -5.67 9.43 4.61
CA VAL A 50 -5.90 10.69 3.89
C VAL A 50 -6.63 11.70 4.76
N ARG A 51 -6.11 12.93 4.91
CA ARG A 51 -6.81 14.02 5.62
C ARG A 51 -6.51 15.41 5.08
N LYS A 52 -7.49 16.30 5.27
CA LYS A 52 -7.37 17.75 5.11
C LYS A 52 -6.40 18.40 6.10
N ALA A 53 -6.51 18.09 7.40
CA ALA A 53 -5.85 18.86 8.45
C ALA A 53 -5.17 17.99 9.52
N PRO A 54 -4.09 18.50 10.15
CA PRO A 54 -3.47 17.85 11.29
C PRO A 54 -4.43 17.64 12.47
N LEU A 55 -4.34 16.47 13.11
CA LEU A 55 -4.91 16.17 14.42
C LEU A 55 -4.35 17.12 15.48
N ALA A 56 -5.23 17.74 16.26
CA ALA A 56 -4.80 18.51 17.43
C ALA A 56 -4.18 17.58 18.49
N VAL A 57 -3.14 18.05 19.19
CA VAL A 57 -2.41 17.27 20.21
C VAL A 57 -3.33 16.77 21.33
N LYS A 58 -4.36 17.54 21.68
CA LYS A 58 -5.38 17.14 22.66
C LYS A 58 -6.16 15.89 22.24
N ASP A 59 -6.31 15.64 20.94
CA ASP A 59 -7.13 14.55 20.40
C ASP A 59 -6.28 13.32 20.00
N ARG A 60 -4.95 13.37 20.17
CA ARG A 60 -4.03 12.25 19.87
C ARG A 60 -3.93 11.31 21.08
N PRO A 61 -4.44 10.06 20.98
CA PRO A 61 -4.47 9.11 22.09
C PRO A 61 -3.06 8.61 22.47
N PRO A 62 -2.90 7.94 23.62
CA PRO A 62 -1.67 7.21 23.95
C PRO A 62 -1.34 6.14 22.90
N VAL A 63 -0.06 5.80 22.76
CA VAL A 63 0.39 4.75 21.83
C VAL A 63 -0.15 3.39 22.29
N GLY A 64 -0.77 2.65 21.38
CA GLY A 64 -1.30 1.31 21.64
C GLY A 64 -0.20 0.26 21.80
N ALA A 65 -0.53 -0.87 22.43
CA ALA A 65 0.40 -2.00 22.56
C ALA A 65 0.49 -2.84 21.27
N ALA A 66 -0.58 -2.85 20.46
CA ALA A 66 -0.60 -3.53 19.18
C ALA A 66 0.11 -2.70 18.11
N LYS A 67 0.99 -3.34 17.34
CA LYS A 67 1.69 -2.75 16.20
C LYS A 67 1.08 -3.17 14.86
N ASP A 68 0.03 -3.99 14.88
CA ASP A 68 -0.56 -4.62 13.71
C ASP A 68 -0.96 -3.59 12.65
N ALA A 69 -1.46 -2.41 13.03
CA ALA A 69 -1.92 -1.43 12.07
C ALA A 69 -0.77 -0.72 11.31
N LEU A 70 0.47 -0.80 11.81
CA LEU A 70 1.65 -0.32 11.09
C LEU A 70 1.99 -1.26 9.93
N ARG A 71 1.96 -2.56 10.20
CA ARG A 71 2.35 -3.59 9.24
C ARG A 71 1.18 -4.10 8.41
N ARG A 72 -0.04 -3.67 8.75
CA ARG A 72 -1.23 -4.07 8.01
C ARG A 72 -1.17 -3.39 6.66
N ASP A 73 -1.08 -4.22 5.64
CA ASP A 73 -1.38 -3.81 4.29
C ASP A 73 -2.88 -3.43 4.30
N PRO A 74 -3.26 -2.20 3.91
CA PRO A 74 -4.66 -1.81 3.77
C PRO A 74 -5.49 -2.85 2.97
N ASP A 75 -4.80 -3.58 2.09
CA ASP A 75 -5.34 -4.64 1.25
C ASP A 75 -5.55 -5.98 1.93
N GLU A 76 -4.86 -6.25 3.04
CA GLU A 76 -4.92 -7.54 3.72
C GLU A 76 -6.24 -7.70 4.49
N PRO A 77 -6.79 -8.93 4.55
CA PRO A 77 -8.01 -9.15 5.29
C PRO A 77 -7.69 -8.89 6.76
N ALA A 78 -8.70 -8.71 7.59
CA ALA A 78 -8.46 -8.88 9.01
C ALA A 78 -7.90 -10.30 9.25
N THR A 79 -6.58 -10.40 9.43
CA THR A 79 -5.92 -11.63 9.84
C THR A 79 -6.36 -11.95 11.27
N ALA A 80 -6.19 -13.20 11.67
CA ALA A 80 -6.39 -13.56 13.07
C ALA A 80 -5.51 -12.62 13.93
N PRO A 81 -6.03 -12.08 15.05
CA PRO A 81 -5.24 -11.19 15.90
C PRO A 81 -3.90 -11.83 16.23
N GLU A 82 -2.80 -11.09 16.10
CA GLU A 82 -1.45 -11.56 16.46
C GLU A 82 -1.40 -12.04 17.92
N HIS A 83 -2.26 -11.43 18.75
CA HIS A 83 -2.48 -11.78 20.15
C HIS A 83 -3.93 -12.24 20.38
N PRO A 84 -4.24 -13.53 20.18
CA PRO A 84 -5.59 -14.05 20.38
C PRO A 84 -6.01 -13.90 21.84
N ARG A 85 -7.31 -13.68 22.06
CA ARG A 85 -7.89 -13.62 23.40
C ARG A 85 -7.76 -14.98 24.11
N PRO A 86 -7.17 -15.09 25.32
CA PRO A 86 -7.07 -16.35 26.07
C PRO A 86 -8.41 -17.06 26.27
N SER A 87 -9.50 -16.30 26.34
CA SER A 87 -10.86 -16.81 26.45
C SER A 87 -11.40 -17.50 25.20
N SER A 88 -10.80 -17.28 24.01
CA SER A 88 -11.22 -17.95 22.77
C SER A 88 -10.71 -19.40 22.69
N ALA A 89 -9.53 -19.68 23.26
CA ALA A 89 -8.91 -21.02 23.23
C ALA A 89 -9.63 -22.08 24.08
N ARG A 90 -10.53 -21.69 25.00
CA ARG A 90 -11.17 -22.59 25.97
C ARG A 90 -12.56 -23.09 25.57
N LYS A 91 -13.12 -22.66 24.44
CA LYS A 91 -14.44 -23.13 23.95
C LYS A 91 -14.27 -23.97 22.69
N SER A 92 -14.88 -25.16 22.67
CA SER A 92 -14.67 -26.15 21.60
C SER A 92 -15.06 -25.61 20.22
N ALA A 93 -14.41 -26.14 19.16
CA ALA A 93 -14.67 -25.79 17.76
C ALA A 93 -16.15 -25.95 17.34
N ALA A 94 -16.94 -26.75 18.07
CA ALA A 94 -18.39 -26.89 17.85
C ALA A 94 -19.20 -25.64 18.26
N ALA A 95 -18.72 -24.81 19.19
CA ALA A 95 -19.34 -23.53 19.55
C ALA A 95 -18.95 -22.40 18.58
N ALA A 96 -17.84 -22.54 17.86
CA ALA A 96 -17.35 -21.56 16.89
C ALA A 96 -18.16 -21.52 15.58
N ALA A 97 -19.03 -22.52 15.33
CA ALA A 97 -19.79 -22.66 14.08
C ALA A 97 -21.25 -22.14 14.14
N ALA A 98 -21.79 -21.84 15.33
CA ALA A 98 -23.11 -21.21 15.45
C ALA A 98 -22.92 -19.69 15.39
N ALA A 99 -23.24 -19.08 14.25
CA ALA A 99 -23.11 -17.65 14.02
C ALA A 99 -23.68 -16.83 15.19
N CYS A 100 -22.84 -15.95 15.75
CA CYS A 100 -23.21 -15.00 16.79
C CYS A 100 -24.33 -14.07 16.27
N SER A 101 -25.59 -14.41 16.51
CA SER A 101 -26.70 -13.63 16.01
C SER A 101 -26.98 -12.45 16.93
N ALA A 102 -27.17 -11.25 16.39
CA ALA A 102 -27.63 -10.10 17.17
C ALA A 102 -28.93 -10.42 17.93
N SER A 103 -29.83 -11.21 17.31
CA SER A 103 -31.09 -11.65 17.93
C SER A 103 -30.89 -12.43 19.22
N ASP A 104 -29.73 -13.06 19.43
CA ASP A 104 -29.45 -13.77 20.67
C ASP A 104 -29.32 -12.83 21.88
N PHE A 105 -28.91 -11.60 21.64
CA PHE A 105 -28.74 -10.58 22.68
C PHE A 105 -29.96 -9.67 22.76
N THR A 106 -30.61 -9.37 21.64
CA THR A 106 -31.75 -8.43 21.60
C THR A 106 -33.06 -9.06 22.06
N SER A 107 -33.23 -10.38 21.92
CA SER A 107 -34.47 -11.09 22.31
C SER A 107 -34.49 -11.55 23.78
N ARG A 108 -33.36 -11.46 24.50
CA ARG A 108 -33.21 -11.95 25.88
C ARG A 108 -33.13 -10.78 26.88
N SER A 109 -33.49 -11.05 28.13
CA SER A 109 -33.37 -10.09 29.23
C SER A 109 -33.08 -10.81 30.55
N GLY A 110 -32.72 -10.05 31.58
CA GLY A 110 -32.52 -10.62 32.92
C GLY A 110 -31.41 -11.67 32.95
N SER A 111 -31.64 -12.76 33.71
CA SER A 111 -30.69 -13.86 33.84
C SER A 111 -30.43 -14.62 32.54
N ALA A 112 -31.42 -14.70 31.63
CA ALA A 112 -31.26 -15.36 30.34
C ALA A 112 -30.26 -14.62 29.43
N LEU A 113 -30.29 -13.28 29.46
CA LEU A 113 -29.29 -12.47 28.76
C LEU A 113 -27.89 -12.67 29.36
N VAL A 114 -27.78 -12.64 30.69
CA VAL A 114 -26.49 -12.85 31.38
C VAL A 114 -25.89 -14.23 31.03
N GLN A 115 -26.71 -15.28 31.02
CA GLN A 115 -26.27 -16.62 30.63
C GLN A 115 -25.81 -16.67 29.18
N GLN A 116 -26.53 -16.01 28.26
CA GLN A 116 -26.14 -15.92 26.85
C GLN A 116 -24.80 -15.20 26.69
N ILE A 117 -24.59 -14.07 27.36
CA ILE A 117 -23.33 -13.32 27.28
C ILE A 117 -22.16 -14.19 27.77
N LYS A 118 -22.33 -14.88 28.92
CA LYS A 118 -21.28 -15.75 29.48
C LYS A 118 -21.00 -16.98 28.60
N SER A 119 -22.01 -17.52 27.91
CA SER A 119 -21.85 -18.68 27.03
C SER A 119 -21.20 -18.31 25.69
N SER A 120 -21.31 -17.07 25.23
CA SER A 120 -20.66 -16.57 24.00
C SER A 120 -19.14 -16.48 24.07
N THR A 121 -18.46 -16.56 22.92
CA THR A 121 -17.05 -16.15 22.82
C THR A 121 -16.94 -14.63 22.96
N THR A 122 -15.78 -14.13 23.36
CA THR A 122 -15.52 -12.68 23.34
C THR A 122 -15.55 -12.12 21.92
N ASP A 123 -15.13 -12.88 20.90
CA ASP A 123 -15.21 -12.45 19.50
C ASP A 123 -16.67 -12.25 19.07
N CYS A 124 -17.58 -13.13 19.52
CA CYS A 124 -19.02 -12.97 19.35
C CYS A 124 -19.52 -11.70 20.04
N VAL A 125 -19.20 -11.50 21.32
CA VAL A 125 -19.64 -10.27 22.02
C VAL A 125 -19.04 -9.01 21.37
N ASN A 126 -17.84 -9.10 20.80
CA ASN A 126 -17.17 -7.99 20.12
C ASN A 126 -17.89 -7.54 18.84
N THR A 127 -18.68 -8.41 18.19
CA THR A 127 -19.49 -7.99 17.02
C THR A 127 -20.61 -7.02 17.42
N LEU A 128 -20.98 -6.96 18.70
CA LEU A 128 -22.09 -6.11 19.14
C LEU A 128 -21.75 -4.61 19.13
N PHE A 129 -20.47 -4.25 19.02
CA PHE A 129 -20.04 -2.85 18.88
C PHE A 129 -20.53 -2.19 17.58
N SER A 130 -20.91 -2.98 16.56
CA SER A 130 -21.43 -2.47 15.29
C SER A 130 -22.96 -2.44 15.22
N LEU A 131 -23.67 -2.79 16.30
CA LEU A 131 -25.13 -2.73 16.29
C LEU A 131 -25.61 -1.28 16.12
N SER A 132 -26.70 -1.12 15.39
CA SER A 132 -27.38 0.15 15.16
C SER A 132 -28.89 -0.05 15.15
N GLY A 133 -29.66 1.05 15.16
CA GLY A 133 -31.11 0.98 15.03
C GLY A 133 -31.79 0.19 16.16
N THR A 134 -32.85 -0.56 15.84
CA THR A 134 -33.64 -1.28 16.85
C THR A 134 -32.84 -2.33 17.61
N ASP A 135 -31.87 -2.98 16.96
CA ASP A 135 -31.02 -3.97 17.63
C ASP A 135 -30.12 -3.32 18.69
N ALA A 136 -29.56 -2.14 18.39
CA ALA A 136 -28.81 -1.37 19.38
C ALA A 136 -29.66 -1.02 20.61
N TYR A 137 -30.91 -0.57 20.41
CA TYR A 137 -31.82 -0.27 21.51
C TYR A 137 -32.11 -1.50 22.39
N TYR A 138 -32.50 -2.62 21.78
CA TYR A 138 -32.90 -3.81 22.54
C TYR A 138 -31.74 -4.50 23.25
N ALA A 139 -30.54 -4.46 22.66
CA ALA A 139 -29.33 -4.90 23.33
C ALA A 139 -28.96 -3.96 24.48
N PHE A 140 -28.89 -2.65 24.25
CA PHE A 140 -28.13 -1.76 25.14
C PHE A 140 -28.95 -0.74 25.93
N ARG A 141 -30.28 -0.78 25.91
CA ARG A 141 -31.10 0.06 26.81
C ARG A 141 -30.71 -0.13 28.28
N GLU A 142 -30.89 0.92 29.10
CA GLU A 142 -30.37 1.00 30.47
C GLU A 142 -30.69 -0.22 31.35
N THR A 143 -31.88 -0.80 31.20
CA THR A 143 -32.31 -1.98 31.99
C THR A 143 -31.45 -3.22 31.73
N GLN A 144 -31.01 -3.45 30.49
CA GLN A 144 -30.13 -4.57 30.14
C GLN A 144 -28.72 -4.32 30.68
N MET A 145 -28.20 -3.12 30.44
CA MET A 145 -26.90 -2.69 30.94
C MET A 145 -26.81 -2.82 32.46
N THR A 146 -27.85 -2.40 33.18
CA THR A 146 -27.92 -2.47 34.64
C THR A 146 -27.92 -3.92 35.12
N THR A 147 -28.66 -4.80 34.44
CA THR A 147 -28.69 -6.24 34.73
C THR A 147 -27.30 -6.86 34.58
N VAL A 148 -26.61 -6.54 33.50
CA VAL A 148 -25.27 -7.07 33.21
C VAL A 148 -24.23 -6.52 34.19
N ALA A 149 -24.33 -5.25 34.59
CA ALA A 149 -23.45 -4.65 35.60
C ALA A 149 -23.59 -5.32 36.98
N TYR A 150 -24.82 -5.67 37.40
CA TYR A 150 -25.00 -6.46 38.63
C TYR A 150 -24.51 -7.90 38.48
N ALA A 151 -24.62 -8.51 37.30
CA ALA A 151 -24.02 -9.82 37.05
C ALA A 151 -22.48 -9.80 37.12
N LEU A 152 -21.85 -8.68 36.72
CA LEU A 152 -20.41 -8.45 36.91
C LEU A 152 -20.07 -8.41 38.40
N ARG A 153 -20.81 -7.62 39.20
CA ARG A 153 -20.67 -7.59 40.67
C ARG A 153 -20.73 -8.99 41.26
N ASP A 154 -21.81 -9.73 40.96
CA ASP A 154 -22.05 -11.05 41.56
C ASP A 154 -21.00 -12.09 41.14
N GLY A 155 -20.54 -12.04 39.88
CA GLY A 155 -19.49 -12.91 39.37
C GLY A 155 -18.08 -12.58 39.88
N ALA A 156 -17.85 -11.33 40.29
CA ALA A 156 -16.53 -10.83 40.69
C ALA A 156 -16.15 -11.18 42.14
N VAL A 157 -17.11 -11.46 43.03
CA VAL A 157 -16.88 -11.74 44.47
C VAL A 157 -15.79 -12.80 44.69
N ASN A 158 -15.81 -13.88 43.89
CA ASN A 158 -14.85 -14.97 43.95
C ASN A 158 -14.07 -15.08 42.63
N HIS A 159 -13.63 -13.94 42.08
CA HIS A 159 -12.89 -13.92 40.82
C HIS A 159 -11.70 -14.90 40.84
N PRO A 160 -11.65 -15.91 39.95
CA PRO A 160 -10.63 -16.95 39.99
C PRO A 160 -9.29 -16.52 39.39
N GLY A 161 -9.10 -15.27 38.99
CA GLY A 161 -7.86 -14.85 38.33
C GLY A 161 -7.72 -15.42 36.91
N ASP A 162 -8.83 -15.69 36.23
CA ASP A 162 -8.94 -16.02 34.81
C ASP A 162 -10.38 -15.75 34.32
N ASN A 163 -10.67 -16.06 33.05
CA ASN A 163 -12.00 -15.85 32.47
C ASN A 163 -12.95 -17.08 32.55
N SER A 164 -12.75 -18.02 33.49
CA SER A 164 -13.60 -19.22 33.59
C SER A 164 -15.06 -18.94 33.97
N THR A 165 -15.36 -17.78 34.55
CA THR A 165 -16.70 -17.35 34.98
C THR A 165 -17.44 -16.45 33.97
N GLY A 166 -16.78 -16.15 32.84
CA GLY A 166 -17.33 -15.32 31.76
C GLY A 166 -17.31 -13.80 32.05
N LEU A 167 -16.44 -13.33 32.94
CA LEU A 167 -16.38 -11.90 33.30
C LEU A 167 -15.89 -11.02 32.14
N ALA A 168 -14.96 -11.47 31.30
CA ALA A 168 -14.53 -10.69 30.14
C ALA A 168 -15.69 -10.42 29.19
N GLN A 169 -16.59 -11.40 28.98
CA GLN A 169 -17.77 -11.23 28.14
C GLN A 169 -18.74 -10.21 28.75
N LEU A 170 -18.98 -10.24 30.06
CA LEU A 170 -19.83 -9.26 30.73
C LEU A 170 -19.27 -7.85 30.59
N VAL A 171 -17.97 -7.68 30.85
CA VAL A 171 -17.29 -6.37 30.74
C VAL A 171 -17.31 -5.88 29.29
N LEU A 172 -17.01 -6.74 28.32
CA LEU A 172 -17.01 -6.40 26.90
C LEU A 172 -18.41 -6.00 26.41
N TYR A 173 -19.46 -6.67 26.89
CA TYR A 173 -20.84 -6.28 26.60
C TYR A 173 -21.18 -4.88 27.14
N LEU A 174 -20.77 -4.58 28.37
CA LEU A 174 -20.96 -3.24 28.95
C LEU A 174 -20.18 -2.17 28.16
N ARG A 175 -18.95 -2.47 27.73
CA ARG A 175 -18.20 -1.58 26.86
C ARG A 175 -18.90 -1.35 25.52
N ALA A 176 -19.45 -2.41 24.91
CA ALA A 176 -20.20 -2.30 23.66
C ALA A 176 -21.42 -1.39 23.82
N GLY A 177 -22.17 -1.52 24.92
CA GLY A 177 -23.32 -0.65 25.18
C GLY A 177 -22.96 0.82 25.34
N TYR A 178 -21.92 1.15 26.12
CA TYR A 178 -21.43 2.53 26.22
C TYR A 178 -20.93 3.08 24.88
N TYR A 179 -20.24 2.26 24.08
CA TYR A 179 -19.78 2.65 22.76
C TYR A 179 -20.96 2.96 21.83
N VAL A 180 -21.90 2.03 21.66
CA VAL A 180 -23.04 2.22 20.76
C VAL A 180 -23.92 3.37 21.23
N GLN A 181 -24.16 3.51 22.54
CA GLN A 181 -24.90 4.63 23.11
C GLN A 181 -24.25 5.99 22.82
N TRP A 182 -22.92 6.06 22.76
CA TRP A 182 -22.23 7.30 22.43
C TRP A 182 -22.51 7.77 21.01
N TYR A 183 -22.48 6.85 20.04
CA TYR A 183 -22.67 7.18 18.62
C TYR A 183 -24.13 7.25 18.19
N ASP A 184 -25.01 6.54 18.88
CA ASP A 184 -26.46 6.53 18.60
C ASP A 184 -27.29 6.73 19.88
N PRO A 185 -27.11 7.86 20.60
CA PRO A 185 -27.80 8.12 21.86
C PRO A 185 -29.32 8.30 21.66
N ALA A 186 -29.75 8.74 20.48
CA ALA A 186 -31.16 8.92 20.14
C ALA A 186 -31.90 7.59 20.10
N THR A 187 -31.25 6.53 19.62
CA THR A 187 -31.86 5.20 19.52
C THR A 187 -31.70 4.41 20.81
N VAL A 188 -30.51 4.38 21.41
CA VAL A 188 -30.26 3.59 22.64
C VAL A 188 -30.91 4.22 23.88
N GLY A 189 -30.98 5.55 23.93
CA GLY A 189 -31.43 6.31 25.09
C GLY A 189 -30.29 6.74 26.01
N THR A 190 -30.65 7.42 27.10
CA THR A 190 -29.68 7.91 28.09
C THR A 190 -29.42 6.89 29.19
N TYR A 191 -28.21 6.90 29.74
CA TYR A 191 -27.89 6.15 30.95
C TYR A 191 -27.92 7.03 32.19
N GLY A 192 -28.71 6.63 33.18
CA GLY A 192 -28.90 7.35 34.43
C GLY A 192 -28.03 6.89 35.59
N GLN A 193 -28.35 7.41 36.77
CA GLN A 193 -27.67 7.12 38.04
C GLN A 193 -27.81 5.64 38.45
N GLY A 194 -28.87 4.95 38.01
CA GLY A 194 -29.09 3.53 38.28
C GLY A 194 -27.99 2.67 37.68
N LEU A 195 -27.75 2.80 36.37
CA LEU A 195 -26.65 2.11 35.72
C LEU A 195 -25.29 2.52 36.30
N LYS A 196 -25.07 3.82 36.55
CA LYS A 196 -23.83 4.30 37.17
C LYS A 196 -23.52 3.57 38.48
N THR A 197 -24.50 3.45 39.36
CA THR A 197 -24.37 2.74 40.65
C THR A 197 -24.08 1.25 40.46
N ALA A 198 -24.73 0.62 39.47
CA ALA A 198 -24.51 -0.79 39.16
C ALA A 198 -23.10 -1.06 38.61
N ILE A 199 -22.60 -0.19 37.71
CA ILE A 199 -21.23 -0.25 37.18
C ILE A 199 -20.21 -0.06 38.29
N GLN A 200 -20.42 0.95 39.15
CA GLN A 200 -19.54 1.19 40.29
C GLN A 200 -19.48 -0.05 41.19
N SER A 201 -20.63 -0.64 41.53
CA SER A 201 -20.66 -1.86 42.34
C SER A 201 -19.95 -3.05 41.68
N GLY A 202 -20.08 -3.21 40.35
CA GLY A 202 -19.39 -4.24 39.59
C GLY A 202 -17.86 -4.08 39.59
N LEU A 203 -17.38 -2.88 39.24
CA LEU A 203 -15.95 -2.55 39.21
C LEU A 203 -15.32 -2.55 40.60
N ASP A 204 -15.99 -2.00 41.62
CA ASP A 204 -15.53 -2.05 43.02
C ASP A 204 -15.32 -3.48 43.47
N THR A 205 -16.28 -4.38 43.19
CA THR A 205 -16.19 -5.80 43.57
C THR A 205 -15.07 -6.51 42.82
N PHE A 206 -14.92 -6.22 41.51
CA PHE A 206 -13.84 -6.80 40.70
C PHE A 206 -12.47 -6.37 41.22
N PHE A 207 -12.21 -5.07 41.37
CA PHE A 207 -10.89 -4.59 41.82
C PHE A 207 -10.59 -4.91 43.29
N ALA A 208 -11.60 -5.20 44.11
CA ALA A 208 -11.40 -5.69 45.49
C ALA A 208 -11.07 -7.19 45.57
N ALA A 209 -11.33 -7.97 44.51
CA ALA A 209 -11.10 -9.41 44.54
C ALA A 209 -9.61 -9.75 44.65
N SER A 210 -9.27 -10.73 45.50
CA SER A 210 -7.88 -11.08 45.84
C SER A 210 -7.03 -11.48 44.62
N ARG A 211 -7.68 -12.00 43.57
CA ARG A 211 -7.03 -12.48 42.34
C ARG A 211 -7.20 -11.54 41.14
N ALA A 212 -7.82 -10.38 41.30
CA ALA A 212 -8.06 -9.40 40.22
C ALA A 212 -6.76 -8.95 39.51
N PHE A 213 -5.65 -8.96 40.24
CA PHE A 213 -4.33 -8.55 39.76
C PHE A 213 -3.36 -9.73 39.61
N THR A 214 -3.87 -10.95 39.48
CA THR A 214 -3.02 -12.12 39.19
C THR A 214 -2.26 -11.87 37.88
N VAL A 215 -0.94 -12.06 37.89
CA VAL A 215 -0.11 -11.89 36.69
C VAL A 215 -0.19 -13.16 35.85
N SER A 216 -1.09 -13.17 34.87
CA SER A 216 -1.23 -14.20 33.86
C SER A 216 -1.96 -13.63 32.65
N ASP A 217 -1.77 -14.21 31.48
CA ASP A 217 -2.47 -13.73 30.27
C ASP A 217 -3.99 -13.88 30.40
N ALA A 218 -4.45 -15.00 30.98
CA ALA A 218 -5.86 -15.29 31.18
C ALA A 218 -6.56 -14.30 32.14
N ASN A 219 -5.86 -13.81 33.18
CA ASN A 219 -6.38 -12.73 34.01
C ASN A 219 -6.24 -11.37 33.32
N GLY A 220 -5.11 -11.17 32.63
CA GLY A 220 -4.78 -9.93 31.92
C GLY A 220 -5.90 -9.51 30.99
N GLU A 221 -6.53 -10.45 30.29
CA GLU A 221 -7.67 -10.15 29.40
C GLU A 221 -8.82 -9.49 30.18
N VAL A 222 -9.28 -10.10 31.27
CA VAL A 222 -10.38 -9.56 32.09
C VAL A 222 -9.99 -8.21 32.70
N LEU A 223 -8.76 -8.10 33.19
CA LEU A 223 -8.24 -6.90 33.83
C LEU A 223 -8.12 -5.73 32.85
N ALA A 224 -7.59 -5.97 31.65
CA ALA A 224 -7.47 -4.96 30.60
C ALA A 224 -8.84 -4.43 30.15
N GLU A 225 -9.81 -5.33 30.00
CA GLU A 225 -11.20 -4.99 29.69
C GLU A 225 -11.85 -4.16 30.80
N ALA A 226 -11.67 -4.55 32.07
CA ALA A 226 -12.24 -3.84 33.22
C ALA A 226 -11.64 -2.43 33.39
N ILE A 227 -10.35 -2.26 33.11
CA ILE A 227 -9.70 -0.94 33.10
C ILE A 227 -10.29 -0.06 31.99
N THR A 228 -10.53 -0.60 30.80
CA THR A 228 -11.16 0.18 29.71
C THR A 228 -12.64 0.51 30.01
N LEU A 229 -13.34 -0.32 30.79
CA LEU A 229 -14.69 0.00 31.24
C LEU A 229 -14.75 1.22 32.17
N ILE A 230 -13.69 1.50 32.94
CA ILE A 230 -13.58 2.76 33.73
C ILE A 230 -13.80 3.97 32.81
N ASP A 231 -13.08 4.01 31.69
CA ASP A 231 -13.19 5.08 30.70
C ASP A 231 -14.55 5.05 29.98
N SER A 232 -14.99 3.86 29.54
CA SER A 232 -16.25 3.70 28.81
C SER A 232 -17.44 4.24 29.62
N ALA A 233 -17.42 4.05 30.94
CA ALA A 233 -18.44 4.53 31.87
C ALA A 233 -18.19 5.96 32.41
N GLN A 234 -17.11 6.63 31.99
CA GLN A 234 -16.67 7.95 32.46
C GLN A 234 -16.46 8.02 33.99
N GLU A 235 -15.89 6.98 34.57
CA GLU A 235 -15.58 6.85 36.01
C GLU A 235 -14.09 7.14 36.31
N ASN A 236 -13.42 7.90 35.44
CA ASN A 236 -11.98 8.15 35.46
C ASN A 236 -11.51 8.72 36.81
N ASP A 237 -12.30 9.57 37.46
CA ASP A 237 -11.99 10.21 38.75
C ASP A 237 -12.08 9.23 39.93
N ARG A 238 -13.08 8.34 39.94
CA ARG A 238 -13.32 7.38 41.03
C ARG A 238 -12.20 6.35 41.11
N TYR A 239 -11.71 5.86 39.98
CA TYR A 239 -10.76 4.74 39.90
C TYR A 239 -9.30 5.14 39.65
N LEU A 240 -8.92 6.39 39.97
CA LEU A 240 -7.50 6.82 39.95
C LEU A 240 -6.58 5.94 40.81
N ASN A 241 -7.10 5.36 41.89
CA ASN A 241 -6.36 4.40 42.72
C ASN A 241 -5.98 3.12 41.95
N VAL A 242 -6.81 2.67 41.01
CA VAL A 242 -6.51 1.52 40.14
C VAL A 242 -5.40 1.88 39.17
N VAL A 243 -5.46 3.08 38.56
CA VAL A 243 -4.38 3.60 37.69
C VAL A 243 -3.05 3.62 38.44
N ILE A 244 -3.03 4.20 39.65
CA ILE A 244 -1.84 4.27 40.49
C ILE A 244 -1.33 2.87 40.85
N ARG A 245 -2.22 1.94 41.20
CA ARG A 245 -1.87 0.55 41.55
C ARG A 245 -1.23 -0.19 40.37
N MET A 246 -1.79 -0.07 39.17
CA MET A 246 -1.28 -0.74 37.97
C MET A 246 0.12 -0.26 37.60
N LEU A 247 0.35 1.06 37.63
CA LEU A 247 1.66 1.64 37.35
C LEU A 247 2.69 1.23 38.41
N ASN A 248 2.35 1.28 39.70
CA ASN A 248 3.27 0.88 40.78
C ASN A 248 3.52 -0.64 40.83
N GLY A 249 2.59 -1.45 40.34
CA GLY A 249 2.67 -2.91 40.37
C GLY A 249 3.46 -3.52 39.21
N TYR A 250 3.63 -2.76 38.11
CA TYR A 250 4.37 -3.24 36.94
C TYR A 250 5.81 -3.62 37.29
N ASN A 251 6.24 -4.74 36.77
CA ASN A 251 7.62 -5.20 36.78
C ASN A 251 7.84 -6.19 35.61
N SER A 252 9.06 -6.66 35.42
CA SER A 252 9.43 -7.51 34.27
C SER A 252 8.66 -8.83 34.17
N SER A 253 8.01 -9.31 35.25
CA SER A 253 7.16 -10.50 35.18
C SER A 253 5.93 -10.32 34.28
N TYR A 254 5.55 -9.08 33.98
CA TYR A 254 4.41 -8.76 33.10
C TYR A 254 4.77 -8.96 31.62
N ASN A 255 6.06 -8.86 31.26
CA ASN A 255 6.54 -8.82 29.88
C ASN A 255 6.25 -10.10 29.09
N ALA A 256 6.01 -11.23 29.77
CA ALA A 256 5.63 -12.49 29.15
C ALA A 256 4.14 -12.58 28.76
N TYR A 257 3.31 -11.61 29.16
CA TYR A 257 1.85 -11.69 29.03
C TYR A 257 1.32 -10.43 28.33
N TRP A 258 0.95 -10.57 27.06
CA TRP A 258 0.48 -9.46 26.23
C TRP A 258 -0.73 -8.75 26.85
N TRP A 259 -1.67 -9.49 27.43
CA TRP A 259 -2.85 -8.87 28.04
C TRP A 259 -2.56 -8.16 29.37
N MET A 260 -1.50 -8.57 30.10
CA MET A 260 -1.05 -7.81 31.27
C MET A 260 -0.38 -6.50 30.86
N LEU A 261 0.42 -6.51 29.80
CA LEU A 261 1.01 -5.30 29.23
C LEU A 261 -0.08 -4.34 28.73
N ASN A 262 -1.14 -4.86 28.10
CA ASN A 262 -2.31 -4.06 27.73
C ASN A 262 -3.07 -3.51 28.93
N ALA A 263 -3.24 -4.29 30.01
CA ALA A 263 -3.86 -3.79 31.22
C ALA A 263 -3.09 -2.59 31.81
N VAL A 264 -1.76 -2.63 31.82
CA VAL A 264 -0.94 -1.48 32.21
C VAL A 264 -1.12 -0.33 31.22
N ASN A 265 -1.12 -0.58 29.92
CA ASN A 265 -1.26 0.49 28.92
C ASN A 265 -2.63 1.19 28.96
N ASN A 266 -3.71 0.45 29.21
CA ASN A 266 -5.07 0.98 29.19
C ASN A 266 -5.29 2.06 30.27
N VAL A 267 -4.46 2.10 31.32
CA VAL A 267 -4.54 3.18 32.32
C VAL A 267 -4.21 4.55 31.71
N TYR A 268 -3.37 4.61 30.68
CA TYR A 268 -3.08 5.85 29.99
C TYR A 268 -4.30 6.37 29.21
N THR A 269 -5.15 5.48 28.70
CA THR A 269 -6.44 5.88 28.10
C THR A 269 -7.37 6.49 29.15
N VAL A 270 -7.41 5.92 30.36
CA VAL A 270 -8.18 6.48 31.49
C VAL A 270 -7.67 7.90 31.83
N LEU A 271 -6.36 8.13 31.81
CA LEU A 271 -5.78 9.46 32.05
C LEU A 271 -6.08 10.44 30.92
N PHE A 272 -5.82 10.02 29.68
CA PHE A 272 -6.06 10.80 28.45
C PHE A 272 -7.50 11.32 28.40
N ARG A 273 -8.47 10.44 28.61
CA ARG A 273 -9.89 10.77 28.57
C ARG A 273 -10.39 11.47 29.82
N GLY A 274 -9.72 11.26 30.96
CA GLY A 274 -10.01 11.96 32.19
C GLY A 274 -9.96 13.48 32.04
N HIS A 275 -9.12 14.02 31.15
CA HIS A 275 -9.09 15.47 30.90
C HIS A 275 -10.40 16.06 30.35
N TYR A 276 -11.28 15.24 29.76
CA TYR A 276 -12.61 15.65 29.31
C TYR A 276 -13.68 15.50 30.42
N VAL A 277 -13.31 14.97 31.59
CA VAL A 277 -14.17 14.77 32.75
C VAL A 277 -13.80 15.78 33.84
N PRO A 278 -14.61 16.84 34.09
CA PRO A 278 -14.25 17.88 35.06
C PRO A 278 -13.98 17.37 36.48
N ALA A 279 -14.69 16.32 36.91
CA ALA A 279 -14.47 15.68 38.21
C ALA A 279 -13.07 15.06 38.32
N PHE A 280 -12.55 14.48 37.24
CA PHE A 280 -11.20 13.92 37.19
C PHE A 280 -10.14 15.00 37.34
N VAL A 281 -10.27 16.11 36.59
CA VAL A 281 -9.33 17.23 36.69
C VAL A 281 -9.31 17.80 38.12
N THR A 282 -10.48 17.98 38.71
CA THR A 282 -10.62 18.44 40.11
C THR A 282 -9.96 17.46 41.09
N LYS A 283 -10.17 16.15 40.88
CA LYS A 283 -9.62 15.10 41.74
C LYS A 283 -8.08 15.08 41.70
N VAL A 284 -7.48 15.12 40.50
CA VAL A 284 -6.02 15.17 40.35
C VAL A 284 -5.43 16.46 40.93
N GLN A 285 -6.15 17.58 40.84
CA GLN A 285 -5.71 18.84 41.45
C GLN A 285 -5.65 18.74 42.99
N SER A 286 -6.63 18.07 43.60
CA SER A 286 -6.69 17.86 45.04
C SER A 286 -5.71 16.79 45.55
N ASP A 287 -5.39 15.82 44.70
CA ASP A 287 -4.52 14.69 45.00
C ASP A 287 -3.59 14.41 43.81
N PRO A 288 -2.39 15.03 43.78
CA PRO A 288 -1.46 14.91 42.67
C PRO A 288 -0.66 13.60 42.67
N THR A 289 -1.03 12.59 43.48
CA THR A 289 -0.30 11.31 43.58
C THR A 289 -0.09 10.63 42.23
N VAL A 290 -1.08 10.73 41.33
CA VAL A 290 -0.95 10.17 39.98
C VAL A 290 0.14 10.83 39.15
N LEU A 291 0.41 12.13 39.34
CA LEU A 291 1.50 12.85 38.65
C LEU A 291 2.87 12.31 39.07
N ASN A 292 3.07 12.11 40.37
CA ASN A 292 4.28 11.49 40.90
C ASN A 292 4.44 10.04 40.42
N THR A 293 3.34 9.30 40.32
CA THR A 293 3.33 7.91 39.85
C THR A 293 3.77 7.83 38.38
N LEU A 294 3.23 8.68 37.51
CA LEU A 294 3.62 8.76 36.09
C LEU A 294 5.10 9.09 35.93
N ARG A 295 5.59 10.11 36.65
CA ARG A 295 7.02 10.44 36.62
C ARG A 295 7.88 9.27 37.09
N SER A 296 7.53 8.66 38.23
CA SER A 296 8.31 7.57 38.81
C SER A 296 8.35 6.35 37.90
N PHE A 297 7.22 6.00 37.27
CA PHE A 297 7.16 4.96 36.26
C PHE A 297 8.13 5.26 35.11
N ALA A 298 8.06 6.47 34.53
CA ALA A 298 8.93 6.84 33.41
C ALA A 298 10.42 6.79 33.78
N VAL A 299 10.79 7.24 34.98
CA VAL A 299 12.18 7.23 35.48
C VAL A 299 12.67 5.81 35.77
N ASN A 300 11.83 4.96 36.35
CA ASN A 300 12.22 3.61 36.76
C ASN A 300 12.27 2.61 35.60
N HIS A 301 11.64 2.95 34.47
CA HIS A 301 11.50 2.06 33.31
C HIS A 301 12.13 2.62 32.03
N LEU A 302 13.21 3.39 32.17
CA LEU A 302 14.01 3.86 31.04
C LEU A 302 14.64 2.70 30.24
N ASP A 303 14.78 1.52 30.85
CA ASP A 303 15.27 0.28 30.22
C ASP A 303 14.29 -0.31 29.19
N LEU A 304 13.00 0.05 29.24
CA LEU A 304 12.03 -0.36 28.22
C LEU A 304 12.17 0.42 26.91
N LEU A 305 12.80 1.59 26.94
CA LEU A 305 12.98 2.44 25.76
C LEU A 305 13.98 1.78 24.78
N GLY A 306 13.64 1.77 23.49
CA GLY A 306 14.36 1.00 22.47
C GLY A 306 13.99 -0.48 22.40
N THR A 307 12.98 -0.93 23.16
CA THR A 307 12.38 -2.28 23.07
C THR A 307 10.94 -2.22 22.55
N ASP A 308 10.31 -3.38 22.32
CA ASP A 308 8.89 -3.44 21.95
C ASP A 308 7.94 -2.87 23.01
N ASN A 309 8.39 -2.75 24.27
CA ASN A 309 7.61 -2.21 25.38
C ASN A 309 7.84 -0.71 25.63
N ALA A 310 8.56 -0.01 24.75
CA ALA A 310 8.88 1.41 24.91
C ALA A 310 7.64 2.31 25.08
N TYR A 311 6.50 1.91 24.50
CA TYR A 311 5.23 2.63 24.59
C TYR A 311 4.75 2.81 26.05
N LEU A 312 5.06 1.89 26.96
CA LEU A 312 4.67 2.02 28.36
C LEU A 312 5.36 3.22 29.02
N THR A 313 6.67 3.35 28.82
CA THR A 313 7.48 4.42 29.39
C THR A 313 7.22 5.75 28.71
N SER A 314 7.07 5.77 27.38
CA SER A 314 6.78 7.00 26.65
C SER A 314 5.38 7.54 26.96
N ASN A 315 4.36 6.67 27.07
CA ASN A 315 3.02 7.09 27.47
C ASN A 315 2.99 7.65 28.90
N ALA A 316 3.78 7.14 29.85
CA ALA A 316 3.89 7.73 31.18
C ALA A 316 4.36 9.19 31.13
N GLY A 317 5.43 9.46 30.37
CA GLY A 317 5.94 10.82 30.21
C GLY A 317 4.97 11.72 29.46
N ARG A 318 4.37 11.22 28.38
CA ARG A 318 3.39 11.95 27.57
C ARG A 318 2.15 12.32 28.38
N GLU A 319 1.54 11.38 29.09
CA GLU A 319 0.34 11.66 29.87
C GLU A 319 0.65 12.52 31.10
N LEU A 320 1.86 12.45 31.68
CA LEU A 320 2.31 13.44 32.66
C LEU A 320 2.35 14.85 32.05
N GLY A 321 2.99 15.01 30.89
CA GLY A 321 3.09 16.29 30.19
C GLY A 321 1.72 16.85 29.81
N ARG A 322 0.74 16.00 29.50
CA ARG A 322 -0.62 16.42 29.11
C ARG A 322 -1.34 17.21 30.21
N PHE A 323 -0.98 17.05 31.47
CA PHE A 323 -1.51 17.88 32.57
C PHE A 323 -1.07 19.36 32.50
N LEU A 324 -0.07 19.72 31.67
CA LEU A 324 0.30 21.12 31.42
C LEU A 324 -0.85 21.96 30.86
N GLN A 325 -1.87 21.32 30.25
CA GLN A 325 -3.07 22.03 29.77
C GLN A 325 -3.89 22.66 30.92
N HIS A 326 -3.69 22.20 32.16
CA HIS A 326 -4.40 22.66 33.35
C HIS A 326 -3.53 23.63 34.14
N THR A 327 -3.82 24.93 34.05
CA THR A 327 -3.07 26.02 34.69
C THR A 327 -2.75 25.76 36.17
N ALA A 328 -3.71 25.21 36.92
CA ALA A 328 -3.56 24.93 38.35
C ALA A 328 -2.51 23.85 38.67
N MET A 329 -2.16 23.00 37.70
CA MET A 329 -1.19 21.90 37.88
C MET A 329 0.17 22.21 37.27
N GLN A 330 0.29 23.27 36.45
CA GLN A 330 1.51 23.58 35.73
C GLN A 330 2.72 23.68 36.67
N ALA A 331 2.63 24.40 37.78
CA ALA A 331 3.74 24.55 38.74
C ALA A 331 4.32 23.22 39.25
N THR A 332 3.48 22.19 39.37
CA THR A 332 3.89 20.84 39.75
C THR A 332 4.46 20.06 38.56
N VAL A 333 3.84 20.17 37.38
CA VAL A 333 4.18 19.37 36.19
C VAL A 333 5.42 19.88 35.46
N ARG A 334 5.65 21.20 35.37
CA ARG A 334 6.82 21.79 34.66
C ARG A 334 8.15 21.17 35.09
N PRO A 335 8.53 21.12 36.38
CA PRO A 335 9.80 20.53 36.80
C PRO A 335 9.89 19.03 36.50
N MET A 336 8.77 18.31 36.59
CA MET A 336 8.74 16.87 36.29
C MET A 336 8.95 16.59 34.80
N ALA A 337 8.25 17.34 33.93
CA ALA A 337 8.43 17.25 32.49
C ALA A 337 9.86 17.63 32.07
N LYS A 338 10.45 18.67 32.69
CA LYS A 338 11.85 19.06 32.43
C LYS A 338 12.84 17.97 32.83
N ASP A 339 12.63 17.31 33.97
CA ASP A 339 13.46 16.19 34.40
C ASP A 339 13.38 15.00 33.44
N LEU A 340 12.19 14.63 32.94
CA LEU A 340 12.05 13.56 31.94
C LEU A 340 12.74 13.91 30.60
N LEU A 341 12.61 15.16 30.13
CA LEU A 341 13.34 15.64 28.96
C LEU A 341 14.87 15.57 29.16
N GLY A 342 15.37 15.89 30.35
CA GLY A 342 16.80 15.82 30.67
C GLY A 342 17.35 14.39 30.81
N ARG A 343 16.48 13.39 30.98
CA ARG A 343 16.84 11.96 31.07
C ARG A 343 16.69 11.21 29.75
N SER A 344 16.13 11.86 28.75
CA SER A 344 15.87 11.30 27.43
C SER A 344 16.57 12.16 26.37
N ALA A 345 16.48 11.75 25.10
CA ALA A 345 17.13 12.45 24.00
C ALA A 345 16.20 12.51 22.80
N ILE A 346 16.35 13.55 21.98
CA ILE A 346 15.54 13.78 20.77
C ILE A 346 15.70 12.68 19.69
N THR A 347 16.78 11.88 19.77
CA THR A 347 17.05 10.75 18.84
C THR A 347 17.48 9.50 19.60
N GLY A 348 17.42 8.35 18.93
CA GLY A 348 17.88 7.07 19.46
C GLY A 348 16.86 6.39 20.38
N PRO A 349 17.26 5.41 21.20
CA PRO A 349 16.32 4.55 21.93
C PRO A 349 15.41 5.33 22.90
N TYR A 350 15.88 6.48 23.41
CA TYR A 350 15.14 7.33 24.35
C TYR A 350 14.17 8.32 23.69
N ALA A 351 14.10 8.35 22.34
CA ALA A 351 13.34 9.35 21.60
C ALA A 351 11.85 9.35 21.90
N ALA A 352 11.22 8.18 22.01
CA ALA A 352 9.80 8.07 22.28
C ALA A 352 9.36 8.83 23.56
N LEU A 353 10.17 8.76 24.63
CA LEU A 353 9.91 9.52 25.85
C LEU A 353 10.13 11.02 25.63
N TRP A 354 11.26 11.41 25.02
CA TRP A 354 11.59 12.81 24.80
C TRP A 354 10.53 13.52 23.96
N VAL A 355 10.18 12.92 22.81
CA VAL A 355 9.21 13.49 21.87
C VAL A 355 7.82 13.55 22.49
N GLY A 356 7.39 12.50 23.21
CA GLY A 356 6.10 12.48 23.88
C GLY A 356 5.95 13.59 24.93
N VAL A 357 6.99 13.87 25.72
CA VAL A 357 6.97 14.98 26.69
C VAL A 357 7.08 16.33 25.99
N ALA A 358 7.96 16.45 24.99
CA ALA A 358 8.19 17.69 24.25
C ALA A 358 6.93 18.16 23.50
N GLU A 359 6.20 17.22 22.87
CA GLU A 359 4.92 17.49 22.20
C GLU A 359 3.91 18.14 23.14
N MET A 360 3.77 17.61 24.36
CA MET A 360 2.85 18.17 25.35
C MET A 360 3.29 19.56 25.84
N ALA A 361 4.59 19.75 26.06
CA ALA A 361 5.14 21.03 26.46
C ALA A 361 4.95 22.12 25.38
N ASP A 362 5.24 21.79 24.11
CA ASP A 362 5.01 22.70 22.97
C ASP A 362 3.52 23.03 22.78
N ALA A 363 2.64 22.05 22.98
CA ALA A 363 1.20 22.24 22.78
C ALA A 363 0.53 23.01 23.93
N PHE A 364 0.85 22.68 25.18
CA PHE A 364 0.08 23.12 26.34
C PHE A 364 0.79 24.14 27.24
N ASP A 365 2.10 24.33 27.06
CA ASP A 365 2.89 25.32 27.79
C ASP A 365 3.80 26.13 26.86
N LYS A 366 3.29 26.39 25.64
CA LYS A 366 4.03 27.02 24.52
C LYS A 366 4.77 28.29 24.88
N ALA A 367 4.16 29.15 25.71
CA ALA A 367 4.77 30.40 26.15
C ALA A 367 6.07 30.19 26.95
N ASN A 368 6.27 28.99 27.50
CA ASN A 368 7.45 28.58 28.27
C ASN A 368 8.32 27.56 27.52
N CYS A 369 8.20 27.45 26.19
CA CYS A 369 8.97 26.46 25.41
C CYS A 369 10.49 26.53 25.66
N ALA A 370 11.03 27.72 25.95
CA ALA A 370 12.45 27.93 26.23
C ALA A 370 12.91 27.24 27.53
N TYR A 371 12.03 27.14 28.53
CA TYR A 371 12.31 26.43 29.78
C TYR A 371 12.58 24.94 29.51
N TYR A 372 11.82 24.33 28.61
CA TYR A 372 11.97 22.92 28.24
C TYR A 372 13.08 22.68 27.22
N ASP A 373 13.49 23.71 26.49
CA ASP A 373 14.27 23.60 25.26
C ASP A 373 13.50 22.86 24.16
N VAL A 374 12.25 23.29 23.91
CA VAL A 374 11.34 22.69 22.90
C VAL A 374 10.70 23.73 21.98
N CYS A 375 11.17 24.98 21.98
CA CYS A 375 10.68 25.98 21.02
C CYS A 375 10.93 25.51 19.58
N ASP A 376 9.98 25.80 18.69
CA ASP A 376 10.06 25.39 17.28
C ASP A 376 10.21 23.86 17.11
N LEU A 377 9.46 23.11 17.92
CA LEU A 377 9.61 21.66 18.08
C LEU A 377 9.59 20.92 16.73
N GLN A 378 8.65 21.23 15.85
CA GLN A 378 8.46 20.52 14.58
C GLN A 378 9.71 20.63 13.69
N ASN A 379 10.28 21.83 13.56
CA ASN A 379 11.51 22.04 12.79
C ASN A 379 12.73 21.39 13.45
N ARG A 380 12.83 21.44 14.78
CA ARG A 380 13.90 20.76 15.53
C ARG A 380 13.88 19.26 15.34
N LEU A 381 12.71 18.65 15.45
CA LEU A 381 12.51 17.24 15.18
C LEU A 381 12.93 16.93 13.74
N ALA A 382 12.41 17.67 12.76
CA ALA A 382 12.70 17.41 11.36
C ALA A 382 14.20 17.57 11.03
N ALA A 383 14.89 18.54 11.64
CA ALA A 383 16.34 18.69 11.51
C ALA A 383 17.13 17.57 12.21
N ALA A 384 16.59 17.02 13.30
CA ALA A 384 17.22 15.95 14.06
C ALA A 384 17.12 14.58 13.39
N VAL A 385 16.04 14.31 12.64
CA VAL A 385 15.83 12.98 12.02
C VAL A 385 15.69 12.99 10.50
N LEU A 386 14.97 13.93 9.87
CA LEU A 386 14.79 13.96 8.40
C LEU A 386 15.93 14.73 7.70
N LYS A 387 17.15 14.22 7.86
CA LYS A 387 18.40 14.91 7.44
C LYS A 387 18.65 14.86 5.95
N THR A 388 18.18 13.81 5.28
CA THR A 388 18.43 13.60 3.86
C THR A 388 17.36 14.29 3.04
N THR A 389 17.75 15.17 2.14
CA THR A 389 16.83 15.80 1.18
C THR A 389 17.25 15.45 -0.24
N TYR A 390 16.29 15.05 -1.07
CA TYR A 390 16.55 14.66 -2.46
C TYR A 390 15.43 15.14 -3.38
N THR A 391 15.76 15.85 -4.45
CA THR A 391 14.76 16.36 -5.40
C THR A 391 14.67 15.42 -6.60
N CYS A 392 13.53 14.75 -6.78
CA CYS A 392 13.31 13.87 -7.93
C CYS A 392 12.96 14.67 -9.20
N SER A 393 12.13 15.70 -9.04
CA SER A 393 11.61 16.54 -10.12
C SER A 393 11.23 17.92 -9.56
N SER A 394 10.68 18.81 -10.40
CA SER A 394 10.08 20.06 -9.92
C SER A 394 8.83 19.86 -9.06
N SER A 395 8.19 18.69 -9.13
CA SER A 395 6.96 18.35 -8.42
C SER A 395 7.15 17.38 -7.24
N ILE A 396 8.31 16.75 -7.08
CA ILE A 396 8.53 15.71 -6.06
C ILE A 396 9.86 15.92 -5.34
N LYS A 397 9.80 16.02 -4.02
CA LYS A 397 10.95 16.15 -3.13
C LYS A 397 10.87 15.17 -1.98
N PHE A 398 11.91 14.37 -1.78
CA PHE A 398 12.05 13.50 -0.61
C PHE A 398 12.72 14.22 0.56
N ARG A 399 12.26 13.88 1.76
CA ARG A 399 12.94 14.12 3.05
C ARG A 399 12.98 12.79 3.80
N ALA A 400 14.16 12.19 3.90
CA ALA A 400 14.34 10.87 4.47
C ALA A 400 15.17 10.92 5.75
N GLN A 401 14.87 10.00 6.67
CA GLN A 401 15.66 9.77 7.87
C GLN A 401 16.93 8.98 7.54
N ASP A 402 16.76 7.81 6.91
CA ASP A 402 17.85 7.01 6.37
C ASP A 402 17.39 6.37 5.05
N MET A 403 18.10 6.69 3.98
CA MET A 403 17.95 6.09 2.65
C MET A 403 19.27 6.30 1.91
N THR A 404 19.78 5.26 1.29
CA THR A 404 20.93 5.33 0.38
C THR A 404 20.58 6.13 -0.88
N ALA A 405 21.59 6.64 -1.58
CA ALA A 405 21.39 7.34 -2.85
C ALA A 405 20.68 6.47 -3.90
N THR A 406 20.94 5.15 -3.91
CA THR A 406 20.28 4.20 -4.81
C THR A 406 18.81 4.04 -4.46
N GLN A 407 18.47 3.82 -3.19
CA GLN A 407 17.08 3.73 -2.74
C GLN A 407 16.29 5.01 -3.08
N LEU A 408 16.87 6.19 -2.86
CA LEU A 408 16.26 7.46 -3.25
C LEU A 408 16.04 7.56 -4.76
N ALA A 409 17.04 7.20 -5.56
CA ALA A 409 16.93 7.23 -7.02
C ALA A 409 15.86 6.26 -7.54
N ASP A 410 15.79 5.05 -6.99
CA ASP A 410 14.80 4.04 -7.39
C ASP A 410 13.39 4.42 -6.97
N SER A 411 13.19 4.94 -5.75
CA SER A 411 11.90 5.47 -5.29
C SER A 411 11.47 6.68 -6.13
N CYS A 412 12.37 7.61 -6.45
CA CYS A 412 12.09 8.73 -7.36
C CYS A 412 11.67 8.25 -8.76
N LYS A 413 12.37 7.26 -9.30
CA LYS A 413 12.05 6.68 -10.61
C LYS A 413 10.67 6.02 -10.60
N SER A 414 10.31 5.33 -9.52
CA SER A 414 8.98 4.76 -9.35
C SER A 414 7.90 5.85 -9.39
N LEU A 415 8.00 6.87 -8.53
CA LEU A 415 6.99 7.94 -8.45
C LEU A 415 6.87 8.74 -9.75
N THR A 416 7.98 9.11 -10.37
CA THR A 416 7.96 9.84 -11.65
C THR A 416 7.39 9.01 -12.81
N SER A 417 7.56 7.69 -12.78
CA SER A 417 6.96 6.81 -13.79
C SER A 417 5.46 6.56 -13.51
N GLN A 418 5.08 6.49 -12.24
CA GLN A 418 3.67 6.40 -11.82
C GLN A 418 2.90 7.68 -12.20
N ASP A 419 3.51 8.85 -12.04
CA ASP A 419 2.96 10.15 -12.46
C ASP A 419 2.53 10.12 -13.95
N ALA A 420 3.44 9.69 -14.83
CA ALA A 420 3.14 9.53 -16.26
C ALA A 420 2.05 8.47 -16.53
N TYR A 421 2.08 7.35 -15.80
CA TYR A 421 1.07 6.30 -15.90
C TYR A 421 -0.32 6.82 -15.53
N PHE A 422 -0.43 7.52 -14.40
CA PHE A 422 -1.67 8.11 -13.89
C PHE A 422 -2.28 9.07 -14.91
N HIS A 423 -1.50 10.03 -15.41
CA HIS A 423 -1.98 11.01 -16.39
C HIS A 423 -2.46 10.35 -17.69
N GLY A 424 -1.79 9.29 -18.13
CA GLY A 424 -2.25 8.48 -19.28
C GLY A 424 -3.55 7.73 -19.00
N LEU A 425 -3.74 7.24 -17.77
CA LEU A 425 -4.90 6.48 -17.35
C LEU A 425 -6.16 7.36 -17.24
N VAL A 426 -6.07 8.52 -16.58
CA VAL A 426 -7.24 9.40 -16.35
C VAL A 426 -7.43 10.47 -17.42
N ASN A 427 -6.44 10.63 -18.31
CA ASN A 427 -6.46 11.56 -19.45
C ASN A 427 -6.89 12.98 -19.05
N ASP A 428 -6.27 13.52 -17.99
CA ASP A 428 -6.48 14.87 -17.46
C ASP A 428 -5.68 15.94 -18.24
N GLY A 429 -4.74 15.52 -19.08
CA GLY A 429 -3.81 16.39 -19.79
C GLY A 429 -2.75 17.05 -18.89
N GLY A 430 -2.50 16.49 -17.70
CA GLY A 430 -1.51 17.00 -16.73
C GLY A 430 -1.90 18.33 -16.09
N ARG A 431 -3.20 18.66 -16.03
CA ARG A 431 -3.70 19.95 -15.53
C ARG A 431 -4.38 19.75 -14.19
N ALA A 432 -3.83 20.39 -13.16
CA ALA A 432 -4.45 20.40 -11.84
C ALA A 432 -5.89 20.92 -11.90
N VAL A 433 -6.75 20.40 -11.04
CA VAL A 433 -8.13 20.88 -10.89
C VAL A 433 -8.16 22.36 -10.55
N ALA A 434 -9.24 23.04 -10.93
CA ALA A 434 -9.39 24.45 -10.63
C ALA A 434 -9.30 24.67 -9.10
N GLY A 435 -8.54 25.68 -8.68
CA GLY A 435 -8.39 26.02 -7.26
C GLY A 435 -7.28 25.27 -6.52
N ASP A 436 -6.64 24.25 -7.11
CA ASP A 436 -5.41 23.68 -6.56
C ASP A 436 -4.20 24.54 -6.95
N GLY A 437 -3.55 25.13 -5.95
CA GLY A 437 -2.35 25.95 -6.08
C GLY A 437 -1.05 25.23 -5.72
N ASN A 438 -1.11 23.93 -5.41
CA ASN A 438 0.08 23.15 -5.10
C ASN A 438 0.99 23.08 -6.34
N THR A 439 2.28 22.86 -6.15
CA THR A 439 3.25 22.66 -7.25
C THR A 439 4.23 21.55 -6.99
N THR A 440 4.38 21.14 -5.73
CA THR A 440 5.27 20.08 -5.29
C THR A 440 4.65 19.30 -4.14
N ILE A 441 4.96 18.02 -4.05
CA ILE A 441 4.76 17.19 -2.86
C ILE A 441 6.09 16.94 -2.15
N GLU A 442 6.03 16.88 -0.82
CA GLU A 442 7.14 16.47 0.03
C GLU A 442 6.90 15.04 0.54
N VAL A 443 7.75 14.10 0.15
CA VAL A 443 7.69 12.68 0.53
C VAL A 443 8.62 12.47 1.73
N CYS A 444 8.04 12.36 2.92
CA CYS A 444 8.74 12.23 4.20
C CYS A 444 8.85 10.75 4.60
N ILE A 445 10.07 10.20 4.60
CA ILE A 445 10.31 8.77 4.87
C ILE A 445 11.11 8.60 6.17
N PHE A 446 10.50 7.94 7.16
CA PHE A 446 11.18 7.51 8.39
C PHE A 446 11.89 6.17 8.18
N ASP A 447 12.95 5.90 8.96
CA ASP A 447 13.78 4.68 8.84
C ASP A 447 13.04 3.42 9.29
N SER A 448 11.99 3.57 10.11
CA SER A 448 11.21 2.44 10.60
C SER A 448 9.81 2.84 11.01
N SER A 449 8.94 1.84 11.13
CA SER A 449 7.60 1.98 11.71
C SER A 449 7.63 2.55 13.15
N THR A 450 8.69 2.27 13.91
CA THR A 450 8.88 2.79 15.27
C THR A 450 9.26 4.27 15.27
N ASP A 451 10.12 4.69 14.35
CA ASP A 451 10.45 6.12 14.18
C ASP A 451 9.24 6.91 13.67
N TYR A 452 8.47 6.35 12.74
CA TYR A 452 7.20 6.93 12.30
C TYR A 452 6.26 7.20 13.48
N GLN A 453 6.02 6.21 14.35
CA GLN A 453 5.21 6.39 15.57
C GLN A 453 5.79 7.42 16.53
N THR A 454 7.12 7.49 16.64
CA THR A 454 7.79 8.41 17.56
C THR A 454 7.67 9.85 17.10
N TYR A 455 7.85 10.12 15.82
CA TYR A 455 8.10 11.48 15.31
C TYR A 455 6.97 12.05 14.46
N ALA A 456 6.31 11.25 13.62
CA ALA A 456 5.45 11.76 12.57
C ALA A 456 4.23 12.50 13.12
N GLY A 457 3.64 11.98 14.21
CA GLY A 457 2.59 12.67 14.95
C GLY A 457 3.06 14.03 15.44
N ALA A 458 4.15 14.11 16.19
CA ALA A 458 4.65 15.36 16.74
C ALA A 458 5.05 16.41 15.66
N MET A 459 5.58 15.97 14.52
CA MET A 459 5.99 16.85 13.41
C MET A 459 4.82 17.34 12.54
N PHE A 460 3.96 16.41 12.11
CA PHE A 460 2.97 16.67 11.04
C PHE A 460 1.53 16.67 11.55
N GLY A 461 1.34 16.19 12.78
CA GLY A 461 0.03 16.03 13.39
C GLY A 461 -0.85 15.01 12.72
N ILE A 462 -0.29 13.86 12.42
CA ILE A 462 -1.02 12.74 11.85
C ILE A 462 -1.30 11.67 12.91
N ASP A 463 -2.26 10.79 12.61
CA ASP A 463 -2.37 9.52 13.32
C ASP A 463 -1.25 8.63 12.81
N THR A 464 -0.60 7.87 13.69
CA THR A 464 0.55 7.03 13.34
C THR A 464 0.23 5.55 13.43
N ASN A 465 -1.04 5.16 13.51
CA ASN A 465 -1.47 3.76 13.56
C ASN A 465 -1.99 3.32 12.18
N ASN A 466 -1.16 3.56 11.16
CA ASN A 466 -1.43 3.29 9.74
C ASN A 466 -0.11 2.97 9.01
N GLY A 467 -0.23 2.56 7.74
CA GLY A 467 0.91 2.24 6.86
C GLY A 467 1.65 3.45 6.29
N GLY A 468 1.15 4.65 6.51
CA GLY A 468 1.55 5.87 5.83
C GLY A 468 0.35 6.79 5.68
N MET A 469 0.58 8.03 5.30
CA MET A 469 -0.48 9.02 5.18
C MET A 469 -0.17 10.11 4.16
N TYR A 470 -1.13 10.39 3.29
CA TYR A 470 -1.23 11.63 2.53
C TYR A 470 -1.94 12.73 3.35
N LEU A 471 -1.18 13.78 3.66
CA LEU A 471 -1.67 15.02 4.27
C LEU A 471 -1.73 16.11 3.19
N GLU A 472 -2.92 16.34 2.66
CA GLU A 472 -3.17 17.27 1.56
C GLU A 472 -3.03 18.74 1.98
N GLY A 473 -3.56 19.08 3.16
CA GLY A 473 -3.69 20.47 3.59
C GLY A 473 -4.90 21.17 2.96
N ASP A 474 -4.75 22.46 2.69
CA ASP A 474 -5.73 23.25 1.93
C ASP A 474 -5.13 23.54 0.55
N PRO A 475 -5.54 22.83 -0.51
CA PRO A 475 -4.92 22.97 -1.84
C PRO A 475 -5.08 24.37 -2.43
N ALA A 476 -6.06 25.15 -1.98
CA ALA A 476 -6.26 26.54 -2.42
C ALA A 476 -5.42 27.56 -1.64
N ALA A 477 -4.86 27.19 -0.48
CA ALA A 477 -4.10 28.09 0.35
C ALA A 477 -2.72 28.40 -0.23
N THR A 478 -2.34 29.69 -0.26
CA THR A 478 -0.99 30.08 -0.66
C THR A 478 0.05 29.50 0.29
N GLY A 479 1.02 28.77 -0.25
CA GLY A 479 2.08 28.13 0.53
C GLY A 479 1.67 26.79 1.15
N ASN A 480 0.54 26.21 0.74
CA ASN A 480 0.23 24.82 1.10
C ASN A 480 1.35 23.88 0.63
N GLN A 481 1.69 22.91 1.47
CA GLN A 481 2.71 21.90 1.18
C GLN A 481 2.08 20.52 1.43
N PRO A 482 1.58 19.84 0.38
CA PRO A 482 1.09 18.49 0.51
C PRO A 482 2.25 17.57 0.87
N ARG A 483 1.98 16.58 1.73
CA ARG A 483 2.98 15.63 2.20
C ARG A 483 2.48 14.20 2.12
N PHE A 484 3.30 13.32 1.57
CA PHE A 484 3.18 11.90 1.80
C PHE A 484 4.17 11.51 2.90
N ILE A 485 3.69 10.92 3.98
CA ILE A 485 4.47 10.64 5.18
C ILE A 485 4.41 9.12 5.43
N ALA A 486 5.56 8.45 5.36
CA ALA A 486 5.64 6.99 5.48
C ALA A 486 6.99 6.57 6.07
N TYR A 487 7.28 5.28 6.00
CA TYR A 487 8.49 4.67 6.54
C TYR A 487 8.95 3.50 5.69
N GLU A 488 10.21 3.10 5.87
CA GLU A 488 10.70 1.82 5.36
C GLU A 488 9.91 0.66 6.02
N ALA A 489 9.45 -0.29 5.22
CA ALA A 489 8.89 -1.55 5.70
C ALA A 489 10.01 -2.44 6.27
N GLU A 490 10.49 -2.18 7.48
CA GLU A 490 11.71 -2.79 8.00
C GLU A 490 11.66 -4.33 8.12
N TRP A 491 10.46 -4.91 8.05
CA TRP A 491 10.23 -6.36 8.08
C TRP A 491 10.53 -7.08 6.75
N VAL A 492 10.67 -6.36 5.63
CA VAL A 492 11.06 -6.96 4.33
C VAL A 492 12.57 -6.95 4.07
N ARG A 493 13.36 -6.45 5.02
CA ARG A 493 14.83 -6.41 4.94
C ARG A 493 15.41 -7.82 4.64
N PRO A 494 16.47 -7.92 3.80
CA PRO A 494 17.31 -6.83 3.30
C PRO A 494 16.76 -6.09 2.07
N THR A 495 15.59 -6.48 1.55
CA THR A 495 14.92 -5.70 0.49
C THR A 495 14.46 -4.37 1.08
N PHE A 496 14.66 -3.28 0.34
CA PHE A 496 14.15 -1.97 0.72
C PHE A 496 12.81 -1.70 0.05
N GLU A 497 11.83 -1.33 0.85
CA GLU A 497 10.50 -0.93 0.38
C GLU A 497 9.99 0.21 1.26
N ILE A 498 9.42 1.24 0.65
CA ILE A 498 8.63 2.24 1.39
C ILE A 498 7.22 1.69 1.43
N TRP A 499 6.70 1.52 2.64
CA TRP A 499 5.38 0.93 2.84
C TRP A 499 4.30 1.78 2.15
N ASN A 500 3.44 1.13 1.37
CA ASN A 500 2.32 1.72 0.59
C ASN A 500 2.70 2.87 -0.37
N LEU A 501 3.96 2.97 -0.82
CA LEU A 501 4.47 4.08 -1.64
C LEU A 501 3.56 4.47 -2.82
N ASN A 502 3.20 3.50 -3.67
CA ASN A 502 2.45 3.79 -4.90
C ASN A 502 0.96 4.01 -4.61
N HIS A 503 0.40 3.37 -3.58
CA HIS A 503 -0.99 3.63 -3.15
C HIS A 503 -1.12 5.09 -2.71
N GLU A 504 -0.30 5.51 -1.75
CA GLU A 504 -0.40 6.84 -1.13
C GLU A 504 -0.03 7.97 -2.08
N TYR A 505 0.94 7.74 -2.98
CA TYR A 505 1.23 8.72 -4.04
C TYR A 505 0.05 8.92 -5.00
N THR A 506 -0.81 7.89 -5.18
CA THR A 506 -2.03 8.05 -5.99
C THR A 506 -3.00 9.03 -5.34
N HIS A 507 -3.15 9.04 -4.01
CA HIS A 507 -4.02 10.01 -3.33
C HIS A 507 -3.61 11.46 -3.59
N TYR A 508 -2.30 11.73 -3.68
CA TYR A 508 -1.80 13.04 -4.12
C TYR A 508 -2.21 13.38 -5.56
N LEU A 509 -2.03 12.44 -6.48
CA LEU A 509 -2.38 12.65 -7.89
C LEU A 509 -3.90 12.82 -8.06
N ASP A 510 -4.71 11.97 -7.43
CA ASP A 510 -6.18 12.01 -7.47
C ASP A 510 -6.70 13.34 -6.88
N GLY A 511 -6.22 13.74 -5.69
CA GLY A 511 -6.55 15.02 -5.06
C GLY A 511 -6.19 16.23 -5.93
N ARG A 512 -5.05 16.18 -6.62
CA ARG A 512 -4.56 17.29 -7.44
C ARG A 512 -5.22 17.39 -8.80
N PHE A 513 -5.53 16.27 -9.45
CA PHE A 513 -5.86 16.21 -10.87
C PHE A 513 -7.28 15.74 -11.17
N ASP A 514 -7.93 15.05 -10.23
CA ASP A 514 -9.26 14.47 -10.43
C ASP A 514 -10.31 15.00 -9.45
N MET A 515 -9.93 15.30 -8.20
CA MET A 515 -10.88 15.70 -7.15
C MET A 515 -10.80 17.20 -6.83
N TYR A 516 -11.87 17.96 -7.12
CA TYR A 516 -11.89 19.40 -6.86
C TYR A 516 -11.97 19.75 -5.36
N GLY A 517 -11.11 20.66 -4.90
CA GLY A 517 -11.11 21.15 -3.52
C GLY A 517 -10.34 20.20 -2.59
N ASP A 518 -10.56 20.34 -1.28
CA ASP A 518 -9.91 19.47 -0.29
C ASP A 518 -10.62 18.12 -0.13
N PHE A 519 -9.97 17.21 0.58
CA PHE A 519 -10.51 15.88 0.93
C PHE A 519 -11.95 15.92 1.48
N ASN A 520 -12.29 16.90 2.32
CA ASN A 520 -13.64 16.99 2.89
C ASN A 520 -14.68 17.36 1.83
N ALA A 521 -14.32 18.15 0.83
CA ALA A 521 -15.19 18.42 -0.32
C ALA A 521 -15.46 17.13 -1.12
N GLY A 522 -14.42 16.32 -1.33
CA GLY A 522 -14.47 15.06 -2.07
C GLY A 522 -15.37 13.98 -1.45
N ILE A 523 -15.56 13.99 -0.12
CA ILE A 523 -16.36 13.00 0.60
C ILE A 523 -17.75 13.49 1.02
N THR A 524 -18.22 14.60 0.46
CA THR A 524 -19.60 15.10 0.71
C THR A 524 -20.68 14.17 0.15
N THR A 525 -20.33 13.31 -0.81
CA THR A 525 -21.10 12.16 -1.25
C THR A 525 -20.27 10.89 -1.11
N PRO A 526 -20.87 9.68 -1.13
CA PRO A 526 -20.10 8.43 -1.04
C PRO A 526 -19.17 8.24 -2.25
N THR A 527 -17.90 8.60 -2.08
CA THR A 527 -16.84 8.53 -3.10
C THR A 527 -15.72 7.56 -2.73
N ILE A 528 -15.81 6.86 -1.59
CA ILE A 528 -14.73 6.00 -1.08
C ILE A 528 -14.47 4.79 -1.97
N TRP A 529 -15.48 4.32 -2.72
CA TRP A 529 -15.28 3.31 -3.76
C TRP A 529 -14.27 3.76 -4.83
N TRP A 530 -14.23 5.07 -5.11
CA TRP A 530 -13.28 5.70 -6.01
C TRP A 530 -11.97 5.98 -5.28
N ILE A 531 -11.96 6.80 -4.23
CA ILE A 531 -10.72 7.28 -3.58
C ILE A 531 -9.78 6.10 -3.25
N GLU A 532 -10.28 5.12 -2.50
CA GLU A 532 -9.46 3.97 -2.10
C GLU A 532 -9.32 2.93 -3.23
N GLY A 533 -10.43 2.63 -3.92
CA GLY A 533 -10.41 1.67 -5.02
C GLY A 533 -9.51 2.07 -6.18
N PHE A 534 -9.37 3.37 -6.43
CA PHE A 534 -8.54 3.94 -7.48
C PHE A 534 -7.07 3.99 -7.08
N ALA A 535 -6.77 4.34 -5.83
CA ALA A 535 -5.42 4.20 -5.28
C ALA A 535 -4.93 2.75 -5.38
N GLU A 536 -5.78 1.77 -5.05
CA GLU A 536 -5.44 0.36 -5.29
C GLU A 536 -5.28 0.02 -6.76
N TYR A 537 -6.22 0.47 -7.59
CA TYR A 537 -6.18 0.16 -9.02
C TYR A 537 -4.91 0.66 -9.68
N VAL A 538 -4.51 1.90 -9.40
CA VAL A 538 -3.25 2.48 -9.87
C VAL A 538 -2.07 1.73 -9.27
N SER A 539 -2.03 1.50 -7.96
CA SER A 539 -0.93 0.80 -7.28
C SER A 539 -0.63 -0.57 -7.89
N TYR A 540 -1.64 -1.43 -8.05
CA TYR A 540 -1.47 -2.78 -8.58
C TYR A 540 -1.25 -2.79 -10.10
N SER A 541 -1.97 -1.95 -10.85
CA SER A 541 -1.83 -1.88 -12.31
C SER A 541 -0.47 -1.33 -12.73
N TYR A 542 -0.01 -0.25 -12.09
CA TYR A 542 1.29 0.38 -12.36
C TYR A 542 2.44 -0.59 -12.07
N ARG A 543 2.38 -1.30 -10.93
CA ARG A 543 3.38 -2.30 -10.56
C ARG A 543 3.25 -3.60 -11.35
N LYS A 544 2.17 -3.79 -12.11
CA LYS A 544 1.82 -5.02 -12.83
C LYS A 544 1.72 -6.24 -11.91
N VAL A 545 1.21 -6.03 -10.70
CA VAL A 545 1.03 -7.07 -9.69
C VAL A 545 -0.45 -7.46 -9.66
N THR A 546 -0.76 -8.76 -9.69
CA THR A 546 -2.14 -9.21 -9.49
C THR A 546 -2.59 -8.92 -8.06
N TYR A 547 -3.76 -8.30 -7.91
CA TYR A 547 -4.36 -8.12 -6.59
C TYR A 547 -5.12 -9.39 -6.16
N ASP A 548 -4.38 -10.43 -5.78
CA ASP A 548 -4.92 -11.78 -5.52
C ASP A 548 -6.05 -11.81 -4.48
N ALA A 549 -5.97 -10.96 -3.45
CA ALA A 549 -7.02 -10.87 -2.43
C ALA A 549 -8.33 -10.30 -3.00
N ALA A 550 -8.26 -9.28 -3.87
CA ALA A 550 -9.43 -8.78 -4.57
C ALA A 550 -9.99 -9.81 -5.56
N ILE A 551 -9.14 -10.55 -6.27
CA ILE A 551 -9.59 -11.65 -7.15
C ILE A 551 -10.30 -12.76 -6.34
N THR A 552 -9.82 -13.04 -5.13
CA THR A 552 -10.48 -13.98 -4.21
C THR A 552 -11.87 -13.49 -3.79
N GLU A 553 -12.04 -12.19 -3.52
CA GLU A 553 -13.36 -11.61 -3.24
C GLU A 553 -14.28 -11.63 -4.46
N ALA A 554 -13.75 -11.39 -5.67
CA ALA A 554 -14.53 -11.44 -6.90
C ALA A 554 -15.25 -12.78 -7.09
N ALA A 555 -14.60 -13.88 -6.72
CA ALA A 555 -15.17 -15.24 -6.77
C ALA A 555 -16.40 -15.41 -5.86
N LYS A 556 -16.48 -14.67 -4.75
CA LYS A 556 -17.58 -14.74 -3.78
C LYS A 556 -18.85 -14.04 -4.26
N ARG A 557 -18.73 -13.09 -5.19
CA ARG A 557 -19.86 -12.30 -5.74
C ARG A 557 -20.72 -11.63 -4.67
N THR A 558 -20.09 -11.08 -3.64
CA THR A 558 -20.76 -10.54 -2.45
C THR A 558 -21.58 -9.28 -2.74
N TYR A 559 -21.09 -8.37 -3.58
CA TYR A 559 -21.76 -7.09 -3.87
C TYR A 559 -22.03 -6.90 -5.36
N ALA A 560 -23.25 -6.45 -5.67
CA ALA A 560 -23.55 -5.88 -6.98
C ALA A 560 -22.78 -4.56 -7.15
N LEU A 561 -22.43 -4.20 -8.39
CA LEU A 561 -21.74 -2.94 -8.67
C LEU A 561 -22.52 -1.74 -8.13
N SER A 562 -23.85 -1.75 -8.32
CA SER A 562 -24.75 -0.70 -7.82
C SER A 562 -24.71 -0.47 -6.31
N ALA A 563 -24.40 -1.51 -5.52
CA ALA A 563 -24.26 -1.38 -4.06
C ALA A 563 -22.95 -0.69 -3.67
N LEU A 564 -21.91 -0.79 -4.49
CA LEU A 564 -20.59 -0.24 -4.18
C LEU A 564 -20.54 1.28 -4.28
N TRP A 565 -21.50 1.91 -4.99
CA TRP A 565 -21.66 3.37 -5.01
C TRP A 565 -21.87 3.98 -3.63
N ASP A 566 -22.36 3.22 -2.65
CA ASP A 566 -22.62 3.68 -1.27
C ASP A 566 -21.45 3.44 -0.31
N THR A 567 -20.27 3.09 -0.83
CA THR A 567 -19.11 2.81 0.01
C THR A 567 -18.61 4.10 0.67
N THR A 568 -18.38 3.99 1.98
CA THR A 568 -17.91 5.03 2.90
C THR A 568 -16.94 4.39 3.90
N TYR A 569 -16.16 5.19 4.64
CA TYR A 569 -15.28 4.69 5.70
C TYR A 569 -15.99 4.03 6.90
N SER A 570 -17.32 4.04 6.96
CA SER A 570 -18.06 3.25 7.96
C SER A 570 -18.18 1.77 7.61
N HIS A 571 -17.80 1.39 6.39
CA HIS A 571 -17.79 0.00 5.95
C HIS A 571 -16.49 -0.71 6.34
N ASP A 572 -16.45 -2.03 6.18
CA ASP A 572 -15.24 -2.82 6.42
C ASP A 572 -14.19 -2.62 5.32
N THR A 573 -12.94 -2.97 5.66
CA THR A 573 -11.77 -2.80 4.79
C THR A 573 -11.87 -3.61 3.50
N THR A 574 -12.57 -4.76 3.52
CA THR A 574 -12.79 -5.59 2.33
C THR A 574 -13.68 -4.88 1.32
N ARG A 575 -14.76 -4.25 1.77
CA ARG A 575 -15.63 -3.44 0.90
C ARG A 575 -14.92 -2.18 0.39
N ILE A 576 -14.13 -1.53 1.23
CA ILE A 576 -13.43 -0.28 0.90
C ILE A 576 -12.38 -0.53 -0.20
N TYR A 577 -11.38 -1.38 0.04
CA TYR A 577 -10.22 -1.50 -0.86
C TYR A 577 -10.43 -2.50 -1.98
N ARG A 578 -10.83 -3.74 -1.66
CA ARG A 578 -10.89 -4.82 -2.66
C ARG A 578 -12.08 -4.66 -3.59
N TRP A 579 -13.26 -4.44 -3.02
CA TRP A 579 -14.45 -4.23 -3.84
C TRP A 579 -14.41 -2.85 -4.51
N GLY A 580 -13.78 -1.84 -3.89
CA GLY A 580 -13.41 -0.58 -4.54
C GLY A 580 -12.53 -0.81 -5.77
N TYR A 581 -11.41 -1.52 -5.62
CA TYR A 581 -10.49 -1.90 -6.71
C TYR A 581 -11.23 -2.59 -7.85
N LEU A 582 -12.04 -3.61 -7.55
CA LEU A 582 -12.80 -4.34 -8.56
C LEU A 582 -13.77 -3.41 -9.30
N ALA A 583 -14.48 -2.53 -8.60
CA ALA A 583 -15.41 -1.57 -9.19
C ALA A 583 -14.69 -0.58 -10.11
N VAL A 584 -13.59 0.02 -9.64
CA VAL A 584 -12.79 0.96 -10.44
C VAL A 584 -12.22 0.26 -11.67
N ARG A 585 -11.59 -0.89 -11.49
CA ARG A 585 -11.03 -1.69 -12.59
C ARG A 585 -12.08 -2.05 -13.64
N TYR A 586 -13.25 -2.53 -13.21
CA TYR A 586 -14.35 -2.84 -14.13
C TYR A 586 -14.79 -1.61 -14.92
N MET A 587 -14.90 -0.45 -14.27
CA MET A 587 -15.29 0.79 -14.95
C MET A 587 -14.23 1.21 -15.99
N PHE A 588 -12.93 1.08 -15.70
CA PHE A 588 -11.88 1.33 -16.69
C PHE A 588 -11.90 0.33 -17.85
N GLU A 589 -12.04 -0.96 -17.57
CA GLU A 589 -11.98 -2.01 -18.60
C GLU A 589 -13.24 -2.08 -19.48
N ARG A 590 -14.42 -1.83 -18.90
CA ARG A 590 -15.71 -2.08 -19.57
C ARG A 590 -16.48 -0.81 -19.91
N HIS A 591 -16.30 0.28 -19.15
CA HIS A 591 -17.09 1.51 -19.28
C HIS A 591 -16.27 2.81 -19.21
N PRO A 592 -15.16 2.95 -19.96
CA PRO A 592 -14.27 4.11 -19.84
C PRO A 592 -14.96 5.45 -20.16
N SER A 593 -15.99 5.47 -21.02
CA SER A 593 -16.77 6.68 -21.31
C SER A 593 -17.65 7.14 -20.16
N GLU A 594 -18.23 6.18 -19.42
CA GLU A 594 -19.02 6.47 -18.21
C GLU A 594 -18.09 7.04 -17.13
N LEU A 595 -16.91 6.44 -16.97
CA LEU A 595 -15.93 6.90 -15.99
C LEU A 595 -15.39 8.30 -16.33
N SER A 596 -15.10 8.58 -17.60
CA SER A 596 -14.71 9.92 -18.06
C SER A 596 -15.79 10.97 -17.73
N THR A 597 -17.07 10.60 -17.74
CA THR A 597 -18.16 11.51 -17.37
C THR A 597 -18.16 11.77 -15.86
N VAL A 598 -17.97 10.73 -15.04
CA VAL A 598 -17.85 10.85 -13.58
C VAL A 598 -16.66 11.76 -13.20
N LEU A 599 -15.49 11.55 -13.81
CA LEU A 599 -14.30 12.38 -13.59
C LEU A 599 -14.53 13.83 -14.00
N GLY A 600 -15.28 14.10 -15.06
CA GLY A 600 -15.67 15.46 -15.44
C GLY A 600 -16.45 16.20 -14.34
N TYR A 601 -17.30 15.49 -13.59
CA TYR A 601 -17.99 16.06 -12.44
C TYR A 601 -17.09 16.23 -11.23
N TYR A 602 -16.21 15.25 -10.93
CA TYR A 602 -15.26 15.34 -9.81
C TYR A 602 -14.30 16.51 -9.97
N ARG A 603 -13.72 16.69 -11.17
CA ARG A 603 -12.78 17.78 -11.49
C ARG A 603 -13.38 19.18 -11.39
N THR A 604 -14.71 19.28 -11.40
CA THR A 604 -15.45 20.54 -11.29
C THR A 604 -16.15 20.71 -9.93
N GLY A 605 -15.99 19.75 -9.02
CA GLY A 605 -16.62 19.78 -7.70
C GLY A 605 -18.13 19.55 -7.74
N ASN A 606 -18.67 19.03 -8.84
CA ASN A 606 -20.09 18.77 -9.00
C ASN A 606 -20.48 17.40 -8.41
N TRP A 607 -20.23 17.25 -7.11
CA TRP A 607 -20.39 15.99 -6.37
C TRP A 607 -21.82 15.43 -6.43
N SER A 608 -22.83 16.29 -6.45
CA SER A 608 -24.23 15.90 -6.53
C SER A 608 -24.61 15.35 -7.91
N ALA A 609 -24.11 15.95 -8.99
CA ALA A 609 -24.30 15.44 -10.35
C ALA A 609 -23.58 14.10 -10.55
N ALA A 610 -22.34 13.98 -10.07
CA ALA A 610 -21.60 12.71 -10.11
C ALA A 610 -22.37 11.60 -9.38
N ARG A 611 -22.87 11.91 -8.17
CA ARG A 611 -23.67 10.98 -7.38
C ARG A 611 -24.95 10.57 -8.10
N SER A 612 -25.70 11.53 -8.64
CA SER A 612 -26.91 11.24 -9.42
C SER A 612 -26.61 10.40 -10.67
N TYR A 613 -25.47 10.64 -11.32
CA TYR A 613 -25.05 9.87 -12.49
C TYR A 613 -24.76 8.41 -12.11
N LEU A 614 -24.01 8.18 -11.04
CA LEU A 614 -23.71 6.83 -10.54
C LEU A 614 -24.98 6.10 -10.08
N THR A 615 -25.83 6.72 -9.25
CA THR A 615 -26.97 6.01 -8.64
C THR A 615 -28.21 5.93 -9.52
N SER A 616 -28.42 6.91 -10.40
CA SER A 616 -29.68 7.02 -11.16
C SER A 616 -29.47 6.80 -12.66
N THR A 617 -28.39 7.35 -13.24
CA THR A 617 -28.07 7.08 -14.64
C THR A 617 -27.52 5.66 -14.76
N ILE A 618 -26.34 5.38 -14.24
CA ILE A 618 -25.73 4.03 -14.24
C ILE A 618 -26.60 3.06 -13.45
N GLY A 619 -26.94 3.38 -12.20
CA GLY A 619 -27.80 2.57 -11.35
C GLY A 619 -27.38 1.10 -11.33
N SER A 620 -28.33 0.20 -11.58
CA SER A 620 -28.10 -1.24 -11.68
C SER A 620 -27.90 -1.77 -13.11
N ARG A 621 -27.78 -0.87 -14.12
CA ARG A 621 -27.75 -1.27 -15.55
C ARG A 621 -26.63 -2.28 -15.87
N TYR A 622 -25.51 -2.17 -15.16
CA TYR A 622 -24.33 -2.99 -15.40
C TYR A 622 -24.18 -4.17 -14.43
N ASP A 623 -25.08 -4.37 -13.47
CA ASP A 623 -24.94 -5.43 -12.48
C ASP A 623 -24.85 -6.83 -13.13
N SER A 624 -25.61 -7.07 -14.21
CA SER A 624 -25.56 -8.34 -14.94
C SER A 624 -24.22 -8.60 -15.63
N ASP A 625 -23.66 -7.58 -16.29
CA ASP A 625 -22.37 -7.69 -16.96
C ASP A 625 -21.20 -7.74 -15.95
N TRP A 626 -21.32 -7.00 -14.84
CA TRP A 626 -20.44 -7.07 -13.68
C TRP A 626 -20.30 -8.51 -13.16
N TRP A 627 -21.39 -9.24 -12.98
CA TRP A 627 -21.32 -10.64 -12.54
C TRP A 627 -20.57 -11.55 -13.52
N THR A 628 -20.74 -11.29 -14.82
CA THR A 628 -20.00 -12.00 -15.88
C THR A 628 -18.51 -11.68 -15.81
N TRP A 629 -18.16 -10.41 -15.64
CA TRP A 629 -16.79 -9.95 -15.53
C TRP A 629 -16.09 -10.50 -14.27
N LEU A 630 -16.74 -10.49 -13.10
CA LEU A 630 -16.20 -11.08 -11.88
C LEU A 630 -15.91 -12.58 -12.04
N ALA A 631 -16.78 -13.30 -12.75
CA ALA A 631 -16.55 -14.72 -13.07
C ALA A 631 -15.28 -14.92 -13.88
N ALA A 632 -15.06 -14.07 -14.89
CA ALA A 632 -13.86 -14.11 -15.71
C ALA A 632 -12.61 -13.76 -14.91
N CYS A 633 -12.67 -12.74 -14.04
CA CYS A 633 -11.58 -12.40 -13.13
C CYS A 633 -11.20 -13.58 -12.23
N ALA A 634 -12.18 -14.22 -11.60
CA ALA A 634 -11.96 -15.39 -10.74
C ALA A 634 -11.39 -16.59 -11.53
N ALA A 635 -11.63 -16.66 -12.84
CA ALA A 635 -11.05 -17.66 -13.74
C ALA A 635 -9.65 -17.27 -14.28
N GLY A 636 -9.07 -16.16 -13.82
CA GLY A 636 -7.71 -15.73 -14.17
C GLY A 636 -7.62 -14.62 -15.22
N ALA A 637 -8.75 -14.14 -15.77
CA ALA A 637 -8.74 -13.06 -16.77
C ALA A 637 -8.19 -11.73 -16.22
N CYS A 638 -8.09 -11.61 -14.88
CA CYS A 638 -7.66 -10.40 -14.20
C CYS A 638 -6.24 -10.47 -13.63
N ALA A 639 -5.42 -11.43 -14.07
CA ALA A 639 -3.98 -11.47 -13.76
C ALA A 639 -3.23 -10.25 -14.33
N GLY A 640 -2.16 -9.79 -13.65
CA GLY A 640 -1.24 -8.76 -14.17
C GLY A 640 -1.60 -7.31 -13.85
N GLY A 641 -2.40 -7.05 -12.81
CA GLY A 641 -2.58 -5.71 -12.25
C GLY A 641 -3.70 -4.87 -12.85
N GLY A 642 -4.07 -5.02 -14.12
CA GLY A 642 -5.32 -4.43 -14.64
C GLY A 642 -5.22 -3.40 -15.75
N THR A 643 -4.13 -3.34 -16.49
CA THR A 643 -4.19 -2.86 -17.88
C THR A 643 -4.23 -4.09 -18.76
N GLY A 644 -5.37 -4.40 -19.39
CA GLY A 644 -5.52 -5.59 -20.24
C GLY A 644 -4.32 -5.81 -21.16
N ASN A 645 -3.96 -7.09 -21.38
CA ASN A 645 -2.79 -7.51 -22.14
C ASN A 645 -2.62 -6.69 -23.44
N GLN A 646 -1.54 -5.92 -23.51
CA GLN A 646 -1.23 -5.14 -24.71
C GLN A 646 -0.66 -6.09 -25.74
N ALA A 647 -1.24 -6.09 -26.94
CA ALA A 647 -0.72 -6.94 -28.00
C ALA A 647 0.76 -6.62 -28.26
N PRO A 648 1.60 -7.64 -28.53
CA PRO A 648 3.02 -7.43 -28.79
C PRO A 648 3.21 -6.58 -30.03
N VAL A 649 4.37 -5.97 -30.20
CA VAL A 649 4.77 -5.33 -31.46
C VAL A 649 5.52 -6.36 -32.30
N ALA A 650 4.86 -6.89 -33.32
CA ALA A 650 5.48 -7.81 -34.28
C ALA A 650 6.50 -7.09 -35.16
N ARG A 651 7.76 -7.54 -35.16
CA ARG A 651 8.83 -6.99 -35.99
C ARG A 651 9.85 -8.06 -36.35
N PHE A 652 10.39 -7.99 -37.56
CA PHE A 652 11.54 -8.80 -37.94
C PHE A 652 12.49 -8.06 -38.88
N THR A 653 13.71 -8.58 -38.97
CA THR A 653 14.69 -8.25 -40.00
C THR A 653 15.04 -9.49 -40.80
N TYR A 654 15.62 -9.32 -41.98
CA TYR A 654 16.05 -10.44 -42.82
C TYR A 654 17.32 -10.11 -43.60
N THR A 655 18.02 -11.16 -44.02
CA THR A 655 19.13 -11.10 -44.99
C THR A 655 18.90 -12.13 -46.08
N THR A 656 19.17 -11.79 -47.34
CA THR A 656 19.08 -12.73 -48.46
C THR A 656 20.45 -13.03 -49.07
N ASN A 657 20.67 -14.28 -49.45
CA ASN A 657 21.83 -14.74 -50.19
C ASN A 657 21.37 -15.71 -51.28
N GLY A 658 21.24 -15.19 -52.49
CA GLY A 658 20.62 -15.93 -53.59
C GLY A 658 19.18 -16.25 -53.24
N LEU A 659 18.81 -17.52 -53.39
CA LEU A 659 17.47 -18.02 -53.09
C LEU A 659 17.23 -18.27 -51.58
N ALA A 660 18.23 -18.11 -50.72
CA ALA A 660 18.09 -18.30 -49.28
C ALA A 660 17.85 -16.97 -48.55
N ALA A 661 16.90 -16.95 -47.62
CA ALA A 661 16.64 -15.86 -46.70
C ALA A 661 16.79 -16.35 -45.25
N ALA A 662 17.52 -15.60 -44.43
CA ALA A 662 17.59 -15.79 -42.99
C ALA A 662 16.81 -14.68 -42.29
N PHE A 663 15.98 -15.05 -41.31
CA PHE A 663 15.10 -14.14 -40.59
C PHE A 663 15.53 -14.03 -39.13
N THR A 664 15.38 -12.84 -38.57
CA THR A 664 15.60 -12.58 -37.15
C THR A 664 14.37 -11.92 -36.58
N ASP A 665 13.76 -12.57 -35.59
CA ASP A 665 12.67 -11.97 -34.82
C ASP A 665 13.21 -10.81 -33.97
N ALA A 666 12.58 -9.65 -34.11
CA ALA A 666 12.88 -8.43 -33.37
C ALA A 666 11.62 -7.89 -32.69
N SER A 667 10.61 -8.75 -32.48
CA SER A 667 9.35 -8.41 -31.84
C SER A 667 9.57 -8.12 -30.36
N THR A 668 8.79 -7.18 -29.85
CA THR A 668 8.84 -6.77 -28.44
C THR A 668 7.45 -6.85 -27.85
N ASP A 669 7.41 -7.09 -26.54
CA ASP A 669 6.19 -7.04 -25.77
C ASP A 669 6.46 -6.12 -24.57
N SER A 670 5.61 -5.10 -24.39
CA SER A 670 5.79 -4.06 -23.39
C SER A 670 5.33 -4.48 -21.99
N ASP A 671 4.50 -5.50 -21.91
CA ASP A 671 3.88 -6.01 -20.68
C ASP A 671 4.03 -7.51 -20.50
N GLY A 672 4.64 -8.22 -21.46
CA GLY A 672 4.94 -9.63 -21.34
C GLY A 672 6.18 -10.11 -22.12
N THR A 673 6.08 -11.33 -22.61
CA THR A 673 7.08 -12.06 -23.38
C THR A 673 6.42 -12.76 -24.55
N ILE A 674 7.15 -12.93 -25.65
CA ILE A 674 6.65 -13.64 -26.83
C ILE A 674 6.62 -15.16 -26.58
N ALA A 675 5.43 -15.70 -26.36
CA ALA A 675 5.18 -17.11 -26.08
C ALA A 675 5.16 -17.99 -27.34
N ALA A 676 4.67 -17.47 -28.47
CA ALA A 676 4.58 -18.22 -29.72
C ALA A 676 4.89 -17.38 -30.96
N ARG A 677 5.34 -18.06 -32.02
CA ARG A 677 5.69 -17.48 -33.32
C ARG A 677 5.14 -18.32 -34.46
N ARG A 678 4.69 -17.68 -35.52
CA ARG A 678 4.29 -18.33 -36.76
C ARG A 678 4.73 -17.51 -37.96
N TRP A 679 5.64 -18.08 -38.73
CA TRP A 679 6.11 -17.55 -40.00
C TRP A 679 5.32 -18.14 -41.16
N ASN A 680 4.98 -17.30 -42.13
CA ASN A 680 4.54 -17.68 -43.46
C ASN A 680 5.47 -17.00 -44.47
N PHE A 681 6.19 -17.78 -45.27
CA PHE A 681 7.23 -17.26 -46.15
C PHE A 681 6.71 -16.76 -47.51
N GLY A 682 5.40 -16.83 -47.77
CA GLY A 682 4.77 -16.34 -49.00
C GLY A 682 4.87 -17.30 -50.20
N ASP A 683 5.50 -18.47 -50.03
CA ASP A 683 5.64 -19.53 -51.03
C ASP A 683 4.91 -20.84 -50.62
N GLY A 684 4.07 -20.77 -49.58
CA GLY A 684 3.41 -21.92 -48.95
C GLY A 684 4.21 -22.56 -47.81
N GLY A 685 5.47 -22.19 -47.59
CA GLY A 685 6.27 -22.62 -46.45
C GLY A 685 5.92 -21.88 -45.15
N THR A 686 6.01 -22.58 -44.02
CA THR A 686 5.80 -22.01 -42.67
C THR A 686 6.88 -22.45 -41.67
N SER A 687 7.01 -21.75 -40.54
CA SER A 687 7.89 -22.13 -39.43
C SER A 687 7.40 -21.57 -38.09
N THR A 688 7.78 -22.20 -36.98
CA THR A 688 7.55 -21.70 -35.62
C THR A 688 8.85 -21.35 -34.89
N ALA A 689 10.00 -21.51 -35.55
CA ALA A 689 11.30 -21.17 -34.95
C ALA A 689 11.45 -19.67 -34.73
N ALA A 690 12.26 -19.27 -33.74
CA ALA A 690 12.52 -17.85 -33.46
C ALA A 690 13.21 -17.14 -34.63
N ASN A 691 14.26 -17.74 -35.18
CA ASN A 691 15.07 -17.18 -36.26
C ASN A 691 15.22 -18.21 -37.39
N PRO A 692 14.19 -18.42 -38.22
CA PRO A 692 14.23 -19.44 -39.26
C PRO A 692 15.06 -19.02 -40.48
N THR A 693 15.45 -20.01 -41.28
CA THR A 693 15.97 -19.83 -42.63
C THR A 693 15.02 -20.46 -43.65
N ARG A 694 14.78 -19.80 -44.79
CA ARG A 694 13.97 -20.30 -45.90
C ARG A 694 14.76 -20.26 -47.21
N THR A 695 14.75 -21.34 -47.97
CA THR A 695 15.24 -21.35 -49.36
C THR A 695 14.05 -21.42 -50.32
N TYR A 696 13.98 -20.48 -51.26
CA TYR A 696 12.91 -20.37 -52.24
C TYR A 696 13.25 -21.13 -53.52
N ALA A 697 12.23 -21.68 -54.19
CA ALA A 697 12.44 -22.47 -55.41
C ALA A 697 12.78 -21.61 -56.64
N ALA A 698 12.39 -20.33 -56.62
CA ALA A 698 12.62 -19.40 -57.73
C ALA A 698 13.00 -18.01 -57.21
N ALA A 699 13.65 -17.23 -58.06
CA ALA A 699 13.85 -15.80 -57.80
C ALA A 699 12.50 -15.09 -57.82
N GLY A 700 12.31 -14.14 -56.92
CA GLY A 700 11.05 -13.42 -56.79
C GLY A 700 10.98 -12.60 -55.52
N THR A 701 9.91 -11.83 -55.42
CA THR A 701 9.57 -11.09 -54.21
C THR A 701 8.42 -11.82 -53.52
N TYR A 702 8.66 -12.21 -52.27
CA TYR A 702 7.72 -12.98 -51.46
C TYR A 702 7.23 -12.12 -50.28
N THR A 703 5.92 -12.13 -50.04
CA THR A 703 5.34 -11.46 -48.86
C THR A 703 5.54 -12.38 -47.65
N VAL A 704 6.53 -12.09 -46.82
CA VAL A 704 6.80 -12.85 -45.60
C VAL A 704 6.05 -12.22 -44.43
N GLN A 705 5.33 -13.05 -43.69
CA GLN A 705 4.52 -12.67 -42.54
C GLN A 705 5.05 -13.35 -41.27
N LEU A 706 5.16 -12.58 -40.20
CA LEU A 706 5.40 -13.05 -38.84
C LEU A 706 4.19 -12.68 -37.98
N THR A 707 3.54 -13.69 -37.41
CA THR A 707 2.58 -13.53 -36.31
C THR A 707 3.25 -13.95 -35.01
N VAL A 708 3.22 -13.09 -34.00
CA VAL A 708 3.67 -13.39 -32.64
C VAL A 708 2.49 -13.32 -31.68
N THR A 709 2.49 -14.22 -30.70
CA THR A 709 1.52 -14.26 -29.61
C THR A 709 2.29 -14.14 -28.30
N ASP A 710 1.84 -13.25 -27.42
CA ASP A 710 2.43 -13.06 -26.10
C ASP A 710 1.96 -14.12 -25.09
N ASN A 711 2.47 -14.04 -23.86
CA ASN A 711 2.06 -14.91 -22.74
C ASN A 711 0.67 -14.56 -22.16
N GLY A 712 0.05 -13.45 -22.55
CA GLY A 712 -1.34 -13.08 -22.22
C GLY A 712 -2.36 -13.51 -23.29
N GLY A 713 -1.90 -14.11 -24.39
CA GLY A 713 -2.72 -14.60 -25.50
C GLY A 713 -3.04 -13.59 -26.60
N ALA A 714 -2.65 -12.31 -26.49
CA ALA A 714 -2.84 -11.36 -27.59
C ALA A 714 -1.78 -11.58 -28.67
N SER A 715 -2.14 -11.23 -29.90
CA SER A 715 -1.31 -11.49 -31.06
C SER A 715 -1.19 -10.26 -31.94
N ALA A 716 -0.01 -10.09 -32.54
CA ALA A 716 0.22 -9.09 -33.56
C ALA A 716 0.91 -9.73 -34.77
N THR A 717 0.70 -9.12 -35.92
CA THR A 717 1.23 -9.60 -37.19
C THR A 717 1.90 -8.48 -37.95
N THR A 718 3.06 -8.78 -38.54
CA THR A 718 3.77 -7.88 -39.44
C THR A 718 4.12 -8.61 -40.74
N SER A 719 4.19 -7.88 -41.84
CA SER A 719 4.53 -8.40 -43.15
C SER A 719 5.59 -7.52 -43.82
N GLN A 720 6.57 -8.14 -44.47
CA GLN A 720 7.55 -7.44 -45.31
C GLN A 720 7.70 -8.15 -46.66
N GLN A 721 8.00 -7.38 -47.71
CA GLN A 721 8.41 -7.92 -49.00
C GLN A 721 9.87 -8.35 -48.93
N VAL A 722 10.14 -9.62 -49.23
CA VAL A 722 11.47 -10.21 -49.24
C VAL A 722 11.81 -10.61 -50.65
N THR A 723 12.74 -9.89 -51.27
CA THR A 723 13.22 -10.21 -52.62
C THR A 723 14.43 -11.13 -52.52
N VAL A 724 14.26 -12.35 -53.04
CA VAL A 724 15.36 -13.28 -53.27
C VAL A 724 15.66 -13.32 -54.76
N THR A 725 16.93 -13.17 -55.11
CA THR A 725 17.38 -13.22 -56.49
C THR A 725 18.05 -14.56 -56.74
N SER A 726 18.06 -15.03 -57.98
CA SER A 726 18.88 -16.19 -58.35
C SER A 726 20.39 -15.88 -58.28
N GLY A 727 20.78 -14.67 -57.89
CA GLY A 727 22.17 -14.21 -57.75
C GLY A 727 22.42 -13.51 -56.42
N GLY A 728 22.82 -14.28 -55.41
CA GLY A 728 23.51 -13.75 -54.23
C GLY A 728 24.94 -13.43 -54.62
N SER A 729 25.28 -12.13 -54.66
CA SER A 729 26.60 -11.55 -55.01
C SER A 729 27.47 -12.46 -55.90
N GLN A 730 27.15 -12.55 -57.20
CA GLN A 730 27.98 -13.34 -58.10
C GLN A 730 29.33 -12.65 -58.30
N PHE A 731 30.37 -13.23 -57.70
CA PHE A 731 31.69 -13.18 -58.30
C PHE A 731 31.55 -13.70 -59.74
N PRO A 732 31.98 -12.97 -60.78
CA PRO A 732 31.96 -13.50 -62.14
C PRO A 732 32.76 -14.80 -62.22
N GLU A 733 32.39 -15.70 -63.12
CA GLU A 733 33.27 -16.83 -63.45
C GLU A 733 34.60 -16.29 -63.98
N CYS A 734 35.71 -16.87 -63.55
CA CYS A 734 37.03 -16.44 -64.00
C CYS A 734 37.14 -16.61 -65.53
N THR A 735 37.58 -15.56 -66.22
CA THR A 735 37.61 -15.51 -67.69
C THR A 735 38.86 -16.15 -68.29
N ALA A 736 39.83 -16.55 -67.46
CA ALA A 736 41.05 -17.21 -67.92
C ALA A 736 40.71 -18.51 -68.68
N ALA A 737 41.40 -18.76 -69.78
CA ALA A 737 41.17 -19.95 -70.62
C ALA A 737 41.48 -21.26 -69.87
N ARG A 738 42.43 -21.21 -68.93
CA ARG A 738 42.76 -22.33 -68.04
C ARG A 738 41.75 -22.42 -66.91
N THR A 739 41.14 -23.60 -66.75
CA THR A 739 40.11 -23.86 -65.74
C THR A 739 40.66 -23.91 -64.31
N ASP A 740 41.97 -24.12 -64.16
CA ASP A 740 42.70 -24.08 -62.90
C ASP A 740 43.32 -22.70 -62.61
N GLU A 741 43.06 -21.69 -63.45
CA GLU A 741 43.48 -20.32 -63.19
C GLU A 741 42.34 -19.50 -62.57
N LEU A 742 42.65 -18.87 -61.44
CA LEU A 742 41.81 -17.90 -60.73
C LEU A 742 42.35 -16.49 -60.95
N GLY A 743 41.44 -15.53 -61.05
CA GLY A 743 41.73 -14.11 -61.23
C GLY A 743 41.17 -13.25 -60.10
N ARG A 744 41.31 -11.93 -60.24
CA ARG A 744 40.83 -10.99 -59.23
C ARG A 744 39.31 -11.01 -59.12
N ASN A 745 38.80 -11.21 -57.91
CA ASN A 745 37.37 -11.13 -57.59
C ASN A 745 36.52 -11.97 -58.56
N CYS A 746 36.93 -13.21 -58.80
CA CYS A 746 36.16 -14.16 -59.61
C CYS A 746 36.06 -15.54 -58.92
N GLN A 747 35.23 -16.41 -59.48
CA GLN A 747 35.01 -17.77 -59.01
C GLN A 747 35.17 -18.83 -60.10
N ARG A 748 35.29 -20.09 -59.68
CA ARG A 748 35.14 -21.28 -60.52
C ARG A 748 34.11 -22.19 -59.89
N SER A 749 32.99 -22.40 -60.58
CA SER A 749 31.88 -23.26 -60.11
C SER A 749 31.87 -24.64 -60.78
N GLY A 750 30.99 -25.52 -60.31
CA GLY A 750 30.78 -26.84 -60.91
C GLY A 750 31.93 -27.82 -60.67
N LEU A 751 32.68 -27.64 -59.58
CA LEU A 751 33.86 -28.43 -59.27
C LEU A 751 33.48 -29.77 -58.65
N SER A 752 34.18 -30.82 -59.07
CA SER A 752 34.00 -32.17 -58.53
C SER A 752 35.32 -32.95 -58.48
N ALA A 753 35.56 -33.69 -57.41
CA ALA A 753 36.67 -34.65 -57.30
C ALA A 753 36.24 -35.89 -56.51
N THR A 754 36.84 -37.05 -56.81
CA THR A 754 36.61 -38.28 -56.05
C THR A 754 37.46 -38.31 -54.78
N THR A 755 37.03 -39.07 -53.77
CA THR A 755 37.72 -39.19 -52.48
C THR A 755 39.22 -39.47 -52.67
N GLY A 756 40.07 -38.73 -51.97
CA GLY A 756 41.53 -38.84 -52.04
C GLY A 756 42.18 -38.04 -53.17
N ASN A 757 41.41 -37.40 -54.06
CA ASN A 757 41.93 -36.57 -55.15
C ASN A 757 41.78 -35.07 -54.88
N TYR A 758 42.40 -34.27 -55.75
CA TYR A 758 42.46 -32.82 -55.63
C TYR A 758 41.84 -32.11 -56.84
N LYS A 759 41.35 -30.88 -56.61
CA LYS A 759 41.26 -29.83 -57.63
C LYS A 759 42.27 -28.75 -57.31
N TYR A 760 43.14 -28.48 -58.27
CA TYR A 760 44.22 -27.51 -58.13
C TYR A 760 43.85 -26.19 -58.80
N PHE A 761 44.25 -25.09 -58.17
CA PHE A 761 44.08 -23.74 -58.70
C PHE A 761 45.31 -22.88 -58.42
N TYR A 762 45.64 -21.97 -59.32
CA TYR A 762 46.66 -20.96 -59.09
C TYR A 762 46.13 -19.57 -59.42
N LEU A 763 46.74 -18.55 -58.81
CA LEU A 763 46.50 -17.16 -59.14
C LEU A 763 47.81 -16.37 -59.08
N ASN A 764 47.92 -15.34 -59.91
CA ASN A 764 49.01 -14.38 -59.83
C ASN A 764 48.58 -13.20 -58.95
N VAL A 765 49.24 -13.05 -57.80
CA VAL A 765 48.94 -12.01 -56.82
C VAL A 765 49.81 -10.77 -57.11
N PRO A 766 49.22 -9.59 -57.33
CA PRO A 766 49.95 -8.34 -57.52
C PRO A 766 50.84 -7.98 -56.32
N ALA A 767 51.95 -7.29 -56.58
CA ALA A 767 52.77 -6.73 -55.51
C ALA A 767 51.97 -5.73 -54.68
N GLY A 768 52.09 -5.82 -53.35
CA GLY A 768 51.40 -4.92 -52.42
C GLY A 768 49.98 -5.35 -52.00
N THR A 769 49.47 -6.50 -52.46
CA THR A 769 48.23 -7.06 -51.94
C THR A 769 48.35 -7.32 -50.43
N GLN A 770 47.52 -6.65 -49.63
CA GLN A 770 47.54 -6.78 -48.17
C GLN A 770 46.77 -8.00 -47.67
N ARG A 771 45.78 -8.46 -48.43
CA ARG A 771 44.88 -9.55 -48.03
C ARG A 771 44.38 -10.32 -49.25
N LEU A 772 44.44 -11.64 -49.18
CA LEU A 772 43.80 -12.57 -50.12
C LEU A 772 42.83 -13.46 -49.34
N VAL A 773 41.55 -13.43 -49.70
CA VAL A 773 40.52 -14.32 -49.14
C VAL A 773 40.19 -15.39 -50.16
N ILE A 774 40.20 -16.66 -49.74
CA ILE A 774 39.86 -17.82 -50.57
C ILE A 774 38.70 -18.52 -49.86
N THR A 775 37.58 -18.69 -50.56
CA THR A 775 36.41 -19.37 -50.01
C THR A 775 35.99 -20.49 -50.94
N SER A 776 35.72 -21.68 -50.39
CA SER A 776 34.95 -22.71 -51.08
C SER A 776 33.55 -22.80 -50.49
N SER A 777 32.57 -23.16 -51.31
CA SER A 777 31.17 -23.31 -50.88
C SER A 777 30.35 -24.11 -51.88
N GLY A 778 29.13 -24.49 -51.49
CA GLY A 778 28.16 -25.15 -52.36
C GLY A 778 28.48 -26.61 -52.67
N GLY A 779 27.60 -27.26 -53.43
CA GLY A 779 27.75 -28.67 -53.80
C GLY A 779 27.49 -29.66 -52.67
N THR A 780 27.76 -30.93 -52.96
CA THR A 780 27.71 -32.07 -52.01
C THR A 780 29.12 -32.61 -51.74
N GLY A 781 29.29 -33.45 -50.72
CA GLY A 781 30.58 -34.03 -50.33
C GLY A 781 31.35 -33.20 -49.31
N ASN A 782 32.66 -33.45 -49.18
CA ASN A 782 33.53 -32.74 -48.25
C ASN A 782 34.88 -32.41 -48.91
N ALA A 783 35.19 -31.12 -49.00
CA ALA A 783 36.35 -30.58 -49.69
C ALA A 783 37.14 -29.65 -48.77
N ASP A 784 38.29 -30.12 -48.28
CA ASP A 784 39.20 -29.32 -47.47
C ASP A 784 40.00 -28.35 -48.36
N LEU A 785 40.20 -27.12 -47.90
CA LEU A 785 40.90 -26.07 -48.63
C LEU A 785 42.35 -25.92 -48.15
N TYR A 786 43.30 -25.99 -49.07
CA TYR A 786 44.73 -25.80 -48.81
C TYR A 786 45.31 -24.68 -49.67
N TYR A 787 46.30 -23.97 -49.13
CA TYR A 787 47.00 -22.87 -49.77
C TYR A 787 48.52 -22.99 -49.56
N SER A 788 49.32 -22.67 -50.57
CA SER A 788 50.78 -22.66 -50.53
C SER A 788 51.36 -21.47 -51.31
N ARG A 789 52.52 -20.98 -50.83
CA ARG A 789 53.20 -19.78 -51.33
C ARG A 789 54.16 -20.03 -52.49
N SER A 790 54.54 -21.29 -52.75
CA SER A 790 55.66 -21.58 -53.66
C SER A 790 55.52 -22.86 -54.49
N SER A 791 54.53 -23.71 -54.20
CA SER A 791 54.29 -24.98 -54.91
C SER A 791 52.82 -25.37 -54.78
N TRP A 792 52.37 -26.36 -55.55
CA TRP A 792 51.04 -26.94 -55.34
C TRP A 792 50.81 -27.35 -53.89
N ALA A 793 49.68 -26.91 -53.33
CA ALA A 793 49.29 -27.25 -51.97
C ALA A 793 48.75 -28.68 -51.93
N THR A 794 49.21 -29.49 -50.98
CA THR A 794 48.74 -30.86 -50.76
C THR A 794 48.44 -31.07 -49.27
N THR A 795 47.88 -32.22 -48.90
CA THR A 795 47.67 -32.58 -47.48
C THR A 795 48.97 -32.69 -46.68
N THR A 796 50.12 -32.81 -47.35
CA THR A 796 51.45 -32.92 -46.71
C THR A 796 52.38 -31.72 -46.96
N ALA A 797 52.03 -30.80 -47.86
CA ALA A 797 52.82 -29.62 -48.18
C ALA A 797 51.91 -28.40 -48.44
N TYR A 798 51.74 -27.53 -47.44
CA TYR A 798 50.90 -26.33 -47.52
C TYR A 798 51.38 -25.24 -46.54
N SER A 799 51.02 -23.98 -46.82
CA SER A 799 51.22 -22.83 -45.94
C SER A 799 50.06 -22.61 -44.97
N GLN A 800 48.82 -22.77 -45.45
CA GLN A 800 47.60 -22.70 -44.62
C GLN A 800 46.56 -23.71 -45.11
N ARG A 801 45.66 -24.14 -44.20
CA ARG A 801 44.53 -25.01 -44.52
C ARG A 801 43.28 -24.64 -43.72
N SER A 802 42.12 -24.92 -44.28
CA SER A 802 40.81 -24.88 -43.62
C SER A 802 40.13 -26.23 -43.89
N ALA A 803 39.68 -26.89 -42.82
CA ALA A 803 39.08 -28.22 -42.88
C ALA A 803 37.93 -28.32 -41.88
N GLY A 804 36.76 -28.64 -42.39
CA GLY A 804 35.51 -28.79 -41.65
C GLY A 804 34.63 -29.88 -42.28
N THR A 805 33.34 -29.85 -41.95
CA THR A 805 32.35 -30.74 -42.55
C THR A 805 31.67 -30.05 -43.71
N GLY A 806 31.76 -30.62 -44.91
CA GLY A 806 31.14 -30.07 -46.12
C GLY A 806 32.15 -29.34 -47.01
N ASN A 807 31.68 -28.47 -47.90
CA ASN A 807 32.56 -27.75 -48.82
C ASN A 807 32.78 -26.27 -48.42
N ALA A 808 32.25 -25.85 -47.27
CA ALA A 808 32.25 -24.47 -46.82
C ALA A 808 33.52 -24.13 -46.03
N GLU A 809 34.58 -23.77 -46.75
CA GLU A 809 35.90 -23.45 -46.16
C GLU A 809 36.28 -22.01 -46.46
N THR A 810 37.06 -21.37 -45.59
CA THR A 810 37.60 -20.02 -45.86
C THR A 810 39.00 -19.86 -45.29
N LEU A 811 39.91 -19.37 -46.13
CA LEU A 811 41.25 -18.93 -45.76
C LEU A 811 41.41 -17.43 -46.00
N THR A 812 42.06 -16.74 -45.06
CA THR A 812 42.48 -15.34 -45.23
C THR A 812 43.98 -15.24 -45.08
N ILE A 813 44.67 -14.94 -46.18
CA ILE A 813 46.12 -14.78 -46.23
C ILE A 813 46.44 -13.31 -46.08
N ALA A 814 47.06 -12.93 -44.97
CA ALA A 814 47.62 -11.60 -44.80
C ALA A 814 48.96 -11.49 -45.54
N ASN A 815 49.14 -10.39 -46.28
CA ASN A 815 50.34 -10.08 -47.08
C ASN A 815 50.85 -11.26 -47.93
N PRO A 816 50.02 -11.81 -48.85
CA PRO A 816 50.46 -12.87 -49.76
C PRO A 816 51.69 -12.43 -50.59
N PRO A 817 52.62 -13.34 -50.91
CA PRO A 817 53.76 -13.02 -51.77
C PRO A 817 53.28 -12.63 -53.17
N ALA A 818 53.93 -11.63 -53.76
CA ALA A 818 53.71 -11.26 -55.15
C ALA A 818 54.11 -12.42 -56.08
N GLY A 819 53.35 -12.63 -57.16
CA GLY A 819 53.56 -13.72 -58.10
C GLY A 819 52.61 -14.90 -57.89
N TYR A 820 53.00 -16.08 -58.36
CA TYR A 820 52.14 -17.26 -58.35
C TYR A 820 51.91 -17.83 -56.96
N ASN A 821 50.65 -18.01 -56.64
CA ASN A 821 50.15 -18.61 -55.41
C ASN A 821 49.29 -19.81 -55.76
N TYR A 822 49.31 -20.85 -54.93
CA TYR A 822 48.75 -22.16 -55.25
C TYR A 822 47.72 -22.60 -54.22
N ILE A 823 46.61 -23.13 -54.69
CA ILE A 823 45.43 -23.49 -53.92
C ILE A 823 45.00 -24.90 -54.34
N SER A 824 44.45 -25.67 -53.41
CA SER A 824 43.80 -26.93 -53.76
C SER A 824 42.57 -27.20 -52.90
N LEU A 825 41.57 -27.84 -53.49
CA LEU A 825 40.49 -28.51 -52.78
C LEU A 825 40.78 -30.01 -52.74
N TYR A 826 40.95 -30.57 -51.54
CA TYR A 826 41.16 -31.99 -51.33
C TYR A 826 39.85 -32.67 -50.94
N ALA A 827 39.45 -33.70 -51.69
CA ALA A 827 38.23 -34.46 -51.43
C ALA A 827 38.46 -35.46 -50.27
N THR A 828 38.18 -35.05 -49.03
CA THR A 828 38.10 -36.00 -47.89
C THR A 828 36.91 -36.95 -48.06
N GLN A 829 35.87 -36.48 -48.72
CA GLN A 829 34.80 -37.26 -49.34
C GLN A 829 34.56 -36.73 -50.75
N GLY A 830 34.34 -37.60 -51.73
CA GLY A 830 34.04 -37.18 -53.11
C GLY A 830 32.98 -36.08 -53.16
N PHE A 831 33.29 -34.96 -53.79
CA PHE A 831 32.43 -33.78 -53.85
C PHE A 831 32.00 -33.46 -55.28
N SER A 832 30.85 -32.80 -55.43
CA SER A 832 30.35 -32.35 -56.72
C SER A 832 29.53 -31.07 -56.62
N GLY A 833 29.70 -30.19 -57.61
CA GLY A 833 29.00 -28.91 -57.68
C GLY A 833 29.54 -27.84 -56.73
N ALA A 834 30.76 -28.02 -56.21
CA ALA A 834 31.39 -27.03 -55.35
C ALA A 834 31.87 -25.82 -56.17
N THR A 835 32.03 -24.68 -55.50
CA THR A 835 32.54 -23.43 -56.06
C THR A 835 33.71 -22.95 -55.23
N ILE A 836 34.79 -22.52 -55.88
CA ILE A 836 35.88 -21.78 -55.23
C ILE A 836 35.89 -20.33 -55.72
N ARG A 837 36.09 -19.38 -54.81
CA ARG A 837 36.23 -17.95 -55.12
C ARG A 837 37.44 -17.35 -54.44
N VAL A 838 37.99 -16.31 -55.04
CA VAL A 838 39.10 -15.53 -54.48
C VAL A 838 38.79 -14.03 -54.53
N GLU A 839 39.21 -13.31 -53.48
CA GLU A 839 39.03 -11.87 -53.32
C GLU A 839 40.33 -11.23 -52.85
N TYR A 840 40.81 -10.21 -53.59
CA TYR A 840 42.02 -9.44 -53.26
C TYR A 840 42.14 -8.10 -54.00
#